data_AF-A0AAW2WPR4-F1
#
_entry.id   AF-A0AAW2WPR4-F1
#
_cell.length_a   1.000
_cell.length_b   1.000
_cell.length_c   1.000
_cell.angle_alpha   90.00
_cell.angle_beta   90.00
_cell.angle_gamma   90.00
#
_symmetry.space_group_name_H-M   'P 1'
#
loop_
_entity.id
_entity.type
_entity.pdbx_description
1 polymer ?
#
loop_
_entity_poly.entity_id
_entity_poly.type
_entity_poly.pdbx_seq_one_letter_code
_entity_poly.pdbx_strand_id
1 'polypeptide(L)'
;MEKTFLLILDDVWNTIDLDCLGIPEPQVLRGGKIILTTRSSDVCSQMADVRLKIEPLNEDEAWRMFCKSAGEVATWKEIEPLAKAITKECGGLPLAINVVGRSLKQKRTVEVWKDALNALRRSEPPIAIGFEDKVYKPIKWSYDLLPNGRIKSCFLFCCLFPEDHQIEEDTLIRYWVAEGLLEDHHNIEEVMSRGITIIEILKDRSLLEEGGYLSVKIHDIIRDVSKWISDSPENECISLVKSGIGLKEMKKDYLSDKSYNRVSFMGNEIRELPNALEECPTVTTLLLQENWKLKHIPDDFLPAFKSLKILDLSDCSSIKSLPPCLDQLVELRVLLLASCKSLDSLPPVGGLAELQVFDCSGTGISTLPQGLEKLTNLRQLDLSSNHKLTVIPVGLVSSLSNLEDLYLRGNDQLKFIGESGEIVAQLREIMSLKRLSSLNIWLGRSACTLETTDSLLNWMKKLNRCDFFIGEPKFMVPWPRRISTNSVFFNDIHLWGERIEWLFANTNYICFEGCEGLDSMFQKLVANGDEVGCFDTVKSLVIRTYSGSFGVGSNAKLEMLPNLEEITLAKVTNLSCASTLASKLGLKFSKLRSIYVEVCPQLKYLISLGTTILSLEKLESITIHYCELVEQLFKFDHQNSSLQDCVFPNLKRIALLNCPRLRFVNEQNNVACPRLKEVSVWNCPLLKKLPLTLQNVGTIEKISGEQDWWDELEWENDDIKNALRPCFER
;
A
#
# COMPACT_ATOMS: atom_id res chain seq x y z
N MET A 1 -25.72 -32.34 -2.02
CA MET A 1 -24.64 -32.44 -1.02
C MET A 1 -24.91 -31.40 0.04
N GLU A 2 -25.30 -31.81 1.25
CA GLU A 2 -25.37 -30.91 2.41
C GLU A 2 -23.93 -30.47 2.73
N LYS A 3 -23.64 -29.18 2.65
CA LYS A 3 -22.32 -28.64 3.00
C LYS A 3 -22.32 -28.32 4.51
N THR A 4 -21.40 -28.92 5.24
CA THR A 4 -21.08 -28.49 6.62
C THR A 4 -20.39 -27.14 6.60
N PHE A 5 -20.73 -26.25 7.52
CA PHE A 5 -20.14 -24.91 7.59
C PHE A 5 -19.75 -24.52 9.02
N LEU A 6 -18.77 -23.64 9.14
CA LEU A 6 -18.42 -22.95 10.38
C LEU A 6 -18.57 -21.45 10.13
N LEU A 7 -19.40 -20.78 10.92
CA LEU A 7 -19.55 -19.33 10.92
C LEU A 7 -18.98 -18.77 12.22
N ILE A 8 -18.16 -17.73 12.11
CA ILE A 8 -17.63 -17.00 13.26
C ILE A 8 -18.16 -15.57 13.18
N LEU A 9 -18.95 -15.17 14.17
CA LEU A 9 -19.46 -13.82 14.35
C LEU A 9 -18.63 -13.16 15.46
N ASP A 10 -17.63 -12.39 15.08
CA ASP A 10 -16.71 -11.75 16.02
C ASP A 10 -17.28 -10.40 16.51
N ASP A 11 -17.08 -10.09 17.79
CA ASP A 11 -17.43 -8.85 18.48
C ASP A 11 -18.89 -8.36 18.28
N VAL A 12 -19.86 -9.23 18.58
CA VAL A 12 -21.29 -8.94 18.39
C VAL A 12 -21.85 -8.08 19.53
N TRP A 13 -22.39 -6.91 19.21
CA TRP A 13 -22.96 -5.96 20.18
C TRP A 13 -24.49 -5.97 20.30
N ASN A 14 -25.20 -6.43 19.27
CA ASN A 14 -26.67 -6.54 19.24
C ASN A 14 -27.10 -7.89 18.65
N THR A 15 -28.31 -8.34 18.95
CA THR A 15 -28.85 -9.59 18.39
C THR A 15 -28.93 -9.55 16.87
N ILE A 16 -28.44 -10.59 16.21
CA ILE A 16 -28.48 -10.75 14.76
C ILE A 16 -29.55 -11.78 14.41
N ASP A 17 -30.45 -11.42 13.50
CA ASP A 17 -31.43 -12.34 12.92
C ASP A 17 -30.73 -13.19 11.84
N LEU A 18 -30.46 -14.46 12.18
CA LEU A 18 -29.76 -15.42 11.31
C LEU A 18 -30.63 -15.85 10.12
N ASP A 19 -31.96 -15.89 10.27
CA ASP A 19 -32.88 -16.25 9.19
C ASP A 19 -32.91 -15.17 8.11
N CYS A 20 -32.89 -13.90 8.52
CA CYS A 20 -32.75 -12.76 7.59
C CYS A 20 -31.46 -12.81 6.77
N LEU A 21 -30.39 -13.42 7.32
CA LEU A 21 -29.12 -13.63 6.64
C LEU A 21 -29.10 -14.90 5.78
N GLY A 22 -30.21 -15.64 5.72
CA GLY A 22 -30.33 -16.89 4.97
C GLY A 22 -29.57 -18.05 5.61
N ILE A 23 -29.28 -17.96 6.91
CA ILE A 23 -28.57 -19.00 7.68
C ILE A 23 -29.63 -19.86 8.38
N PRO A 24 -29.89 -21.08 7.89
CA PRO A 24 -30.96 -21.90 8.43
C PRO A 24 -30.67 -22.29 9.87
N GLU A 25 -31.73 -22.40 10.69
CA GLU A 25 -31.59 -22.88 12.06
C GLU A 25 -30.82 -24.22 12.11
N PRO A 26 -29.98 -24.44 13.14
CA PRO A 26 -29.17 -25.66 13.30
C PRO A 26 -29.98 -26.97 13.24
N GLN A 27 -31.29 -26.89 13.46
CA GLN A 27 -32.24 -28.01 13.41
C GLN A 27 -32.50 -28.51 11.97
N VAL A 28 -32.26 -27.66 10.96
CA VAL A 28 -32.56 -27.92 9.54
C VAL A 28 -31.33 -28.42 8.77
N LEU A 29 -30.11 -28.05 9.18
CA LEU A 29 -28.85 -28.47 8.53
C LEU A 29 -27.97 -29.30 9.47
N ARG A 30 -27.81 -30.59 9.17
CA ARG A 30 -26.87 -31.45 9.92
C ARG A 30 -25.42 -31.03 9.63
N GLY A 31 -24.76 -30.42 10.62
CA GLY A 31 -23.31 -30.22 10.64
C GLY A 31 -22.79 -28.79 10.49
N GLY A 32 -23.65 -27.77 10.63
CA GLY A 32 -23.23 -26.37 10.79
C GLY A 32 -22.83 -26.03 12.23
N LYS A 33 -21.82 -25.18 12.43
CA LYS A 33 -21.48 -24.56 13.72
C LYS A 33 -21.42 -23.05 13.60
N ILE A 34 -21.93 -22.34 14.61
CA ILE A 34 -21.80 -20.90 14.73
C ILE A 34 -21.07 -20.61 16.04
N ILE A 35 -19.99 -19.84 15.96
CA ILE A 35 -19.28 -19.30 17.12
C ILE A 35 -19.53 -17.81 17.12
N LEU A 36 -19.97 -17.27 18.26
CA LEU A 36 -20.06 -15.84 18.45
C LEU A 36 -19.16 -15.40 19.61
N THR A 37 -18.46 -14.30 19.43
CA THR A 37 -17.74 -13.62 20.52
C THR A 37 -18.50 -12.33 20.84
N THR A 38 -18.62 -12.00 22.12
CA THR A 38 -19.30 -10.79 22.57
C THR A 38 -18.84 -10.41 23.96
N ARG A 39 -18.80 -9.11 24.23
CA ARG A 39 -18.59 -8.56 25.58
C ARG A 39 -19.92 -8.41 26.35
N SER A 40 -21.06 -8.61 25.68
CA SER A 40 -22.40 -8.51 26.26
C SER A 40 -22.94 -9.87 26.68
N SER A 41 -23.14 -10.06 27.99
CA SER A 41 -23.79 -11.26 28.53
C SER A 41 -25.23 -11.41 28.02
N ASP A 42 -25.91 -10.30 27.71
CA ASP A 42 -27.28 -10.32 27.22
C ASP A 42 -27.35 -10.83 25.77
N VAL A 43 -26.45 -10.36 24.90
CA VAL A 43 -26.32 -10.84 23.51
C VAL A 43 -25.98 -12.33 23.50
N CYS A 44 -25.00 -12.75 24.31
CA CYS A 44 -24.64 -14.16 24.45
C CYS A 44 -25.84 -15.00 24.93
N SER A 45 -26.64 -14.45 25.86
CA SER A 45 -27.79 -15.17 26.40
C SER A 45 -28.93 -15.34 25.39
N GLN A 46 -29.08 -14.40 24.47
CA GLN A 46 -30.15 -14.39 23.47
C GLN A 46 -29.79 -15.20 22.22
N MET A 47 -28.50 -15.34 21.89
CA MET A 47 -28.07 -15.96 20.64
C MET A 47 -27.33 -17.29 20.78
N ALA A 48 -26.77 -17.64 21.95
CA ALA A 48 -25.92 -18.82 22.11
C ALA A 48 -26.58 -19.95 22.91
N ASP A 49 -26.61 -21.16 22.33
CA ASP A 49 -26.97 -22.40 23.02
C ASP A 49 -25.91 -22.84 24.02
N VAL A 50 -24.64 -22.62 23.68
CA VAL A 50 -23.47 -22.99 24.51
C VAL A 50 -22.69 -21.73 24.83
N ARG A 51 -22.50 -21.47 26.12
CA ARG A 51 -21.80 -20.29 26.62
C ARG A 51 -20.42 -20.68 27.14
N LEU A 52 -19.39 -20.09 26.55
CA LEU A 52 -18.01 -20.24 26.99
C LEU A 52 -17.55 -18.89 27.54
N LYS A 53 -17.52 -18.77 28.86
CA LYS A 53 -16.91 -17.62 29.51
C LYS A 53 -15.39 -17.77 29.43
N ILE A 54 -14.74 -16.86 28.73
CA ILE A 54 -13.28 -16.80 28.67
C ILE A 54 -12.78 -16.21 29.98
N GLU A 55 -12.14 -17.06 30.79
CA GLU A 55 -11.52 -16.63 32.05
C GLU A 55 -10.13 -16.02 31.78
N PRO A 56 -9.64 -15.13 32.66
CA PRO A 56 -8.25 -14.68 32.61
C PRO A 56 -7.28 -15.87 32.68
N LEU A 57 -6.08 -15.69 32.11
CA LEU A 57 -5.01 -16.68 32.18
C LEU A 57 -4.68 -17.00 33.63
N ASN A 58 -4.46 -18.28 33.92
CA ASN A 58 -3.94 -18.69 35.23
C ASN A 58 -2.50 -18.20 35.42
N GLU A 59 -1.98 -18.28 36.65
CA GLU A 59 -0.67 -17.71 36.99
C GLU A 59 0.47 -18.28 36.11
N ASP A 60 0.44 -19.57 35.78
CA ASP A 60 1.47 -20.21 34.94
C ASP A 60 1.38 -19.78 33.47
N GLU A 61 0.18 -19.71 32.90
CA GLU A 61 -0.05 -19.23 31.54
C GLU A 61 0.30 -17.76 31.40
N ALA A 62 -0.13 -16.94 32.36
CA ALA A 62 0.18 -15.52 32.43
C ALA A 62 1.69 -15.29 32.55
N TRP A 63 2.39 -16.07 33.38
CA TRP A 63 3.84 -16.00 33.53
C TRP A 63 4.58 -16.40 32.25
N ARG A 64 4.16 -17.49 31.59
CA ARG A 64 4.75 -17.90 30.29
C ARG A 64 4.54 -16.83 29.22
N MET A 65 3.34 -16.24 29.16
CA MET A 65 3.04 -15.17 28.22
C MET A 65 3.86 -13.91 28.52
N PHE A 66 3.98 -13.52 29.79
CA PHE A 66 4.80 -12.39 30.19
C PHE A 66 6.28 -12.58 29.82
N CYS A 67 6.85 -13.77 30.07
CA CYS A 67 8.22 -14.09 29.67
C CYS A 67 8.40 -14.02 28.14
N LYS A 68 7.41 -14.49 27.37
CA LYS A 68 7.43 -14.38 25.90
C LYS A 68 7.46 -12.91 25.44
N SER A 69 6.75 -12.01 26.13
CA SER A 69 6.69 -10.59 25.77
C SER A 69 7.90 -9.78 26.26
N ALA A 70 8.35 -9.98 27.51
CA ALA A 70 9.47 -9.27 28.12
C ALA A 70 10.85 -9.83 27.72
N GLY A 71 10.91 -11.07 27.25
CA GLY A 71 12.14 -11.79 26.91
C GLY A 71 12.86 -12.37 28.13
N GLU A 72 14.02 -12.97 27.89
CA GLU A 72 14.81 -13.71 28.90
C GLU A 72 15.20 -12.88 30.13
N VAL A 73 15.23 -11.55 30.02
CA VAL A 73 15.55 -10.68 31.16
C VAL A 73 14.55 -10.85 32.32
N ALA A 74 13.31 -11.23 32.03
CA ALA A 74 12.30 -11.48 33.06
C ALA A 74 12.63 -12.70 33.95
N THR A 75 13.45 -13.64 33.48
CA THR A 75 13.82 -14.86 34.22
C THR A 75 15.15 -14.76 34.96
N TRP A 76 15.79 -13.58 34.94
CA TRP A 76 17.02 -13.36 35.69
C TRP A 76 16.75 -13.36 37.19
N LYS A 77 17.64 -13.98 37.97
CA LYS A 77 17.43 -14.28 39.40
C LYS A 77 17.04 -13.04 40.24
N GLU A 78 17.62 -11.87 39.93
CA GLU A 78 17.33 -10.62 40.65
C GLU A 78 16.04 -9.92 40.17
N ILE A 79 15.55 -10.24 38.97
CA ILE A 79 14.40 -9.60 38.31
C ILE A 79 13.14 -10.45 38.43
N GLU A 80 13.26 -11.78 38.36
CA GLU A 80 12.16 -12.74 38.32
C GLU A 80 11.09 -12.51 39.42
N PRO A 81 11.45 -12.23 40.69
CA PRO A 81 10.45 -11.96 41.72
C PRO A 81 9.61 -10.70 41.43
N LEU A 82 10.23 -9.65 40.88
CA LEU A 82 9.56 -8.41 40.49
C LEU A 82 8.72 -8.62 39.23
N ALA A 83 9.25 -9.35 38.25
CA ALA A 83 8.57 -9.71 37.02
C ALA A 83 7.28 -10.49 37.31
N LYS A 84 7.34 -11.52 38.16
CA LYS A 84 6.16 -12.29 38.62
C LYS A 84 5.14 -11.41 39.33
N ALA A 85 5.59 -10.49 40.18
CA ALA A 85 4.69 -9.54 40.84
C ALA A 85 4.00 -8.62 39.82
N ILE A 86 4.72 -8.08 38.83
CA ILE A 86 4.16 -7.27 37.76
C ILE A 86 3.16 -8.06 36.90
N THR A 87 3.48 -9.31 36.57
CA THR A 87 2.55 -10.20 35.85
C THR A 87 1.24 -10.35 36.61
N LYS A 88 1.31 -10.45 37.94
CA LYS A 88 0.13 -10.54 38.81
C LYS A 88 -0.71 -9.26 38.81
N GLU A 89 -0.07 -8.08 38.78
CA GLU A 89 -0.77 -6.79 38.65
C GLU A 89 -1.52 -6.67 37.30
N CYS A 90 -1.12 -7.41 36.26
CA CYS A 90 -1.83 -7.46 34.97
C CYS A 90 -3.11 -8.32 35.00
N GLY A 91 -3.43 -8.96 36.13
CA GLY A 91 -4.72 -9.62 36.35
C GLY A 91 -5.05 -10.81 35.45
N GLY A 92 -4.04 -11.46 34.84
CA GLY A 92 -4.24 -12.59 33.93
C GLY A 92 -4.74 -12.19 32.53
N LEU A 93 -4.76 -10.90 32.20
CA LEU A 93 -5.32 -10.39 30.94
C LEU A 93 -4.26 -10.40 29.83
N PRO A 94 -4.44 -11.19 28.74
CA PRO A 94 -3.44 -11.34 27.68
C PRO A 94 -2.94 -10.00 27.09
N LEU A 95 -3.84 -9.06 26.84
CA LEU A 95 -3.51 -7.75 26.28
C LEU A 95 -2.61 -6.93 27.23
N ALA A 96 -3.02 -6.80 28.50
CA ALA A 96 -2.28 -6.08 29.52
C ALA A 96 -0.89 -6.70 29.74
N ILE A 97 -0.83 -8.04 29.88
CA ILE A 97 0.42 -8.80 30.02
C ILE A 97 1.36 -8.51 28.85
N ASN A 98 0.84 -8.52 27.62
CA ASN A 98 1.65 -8.29 26.43
C ASN A 98 2.20 -6.86 26.39
N VAL A 99 1.34 -5.85 26.57
CA VAL A 99 1.70 -4.42 26.54
C VAL A 99 2.74 -4.08 27.62
N VAL A 100 2.52 -4.52 28.86
CA VAL A 100 3.45 -4.30 29.98
C VAL A 100 4.75 -5.07 29.76
N GLY A 101 4.66 -6.35 29.39
CA GLY A 101 5.82 -7.19 29.11
C GLY A 101 6.72 -6.60 28.03
N ARG A 102 6.15 -6.16 26.90
CA ARG A 102 6.91 -5.50 25.83
C ARG A 102 7.51 -4.17 26.25
N SER A 103 6.85 -3.42 27.13
CA SER A 103 7.39 -2.15 27.66
C SER A 103 8.62 -2.36 28.55
N LEU A 104 8.74 -3.53 29.20
CA LEU A 104 9.88 -3.94 30.02
C LEU A 104 10.94 -4.75 29.26
N LYS A 105 10.69 -5.02 27.97
CA LYS A 105 11.60 -5.81 27.13
C LYS A 105 13.00 -5.18 27.13
N GLN A 106 14.01 -6.03 27.29
CA GLN A 106 15.44 -5.67 27.34
C GLN A 106 15.86 -4.71 28.48
N LYS A 107 14.99 -4.39 29.46
CA LYS A 107 15.36 -3.56 30.62
C LYS A 107 16.13 -4.39 31.66
N ARG A 108 17.46 -4.28 31.65
CA ARG A 108 18.35 -5.12 32.49
C ARG A 108 18.52 -4.63 33.94
N THR A 109 18.10 -3.40 34.24
CA THR A 109 18.33 -2.75 35.54
C THR A 109 17.21 -3.06 36.53
N VAL A 110 17.53 -3.67 37.67
CA VAL A 110 16.55 -4.10 38.70
C VAL A 110 15.69 -2.94 39.21
N GLU A 111 16.26 -1.75 39.35
CA GLU A 111 15.57 -0.54 39.82
C GLU A 111 14.41 -0.15 38.90
N VAL A 112 14.53 -0.39 37.58
CA VAL A 112 13.44 -0.14 36.61
C VAL A 112 12.24 -1.04 36.88
N TRP A 113 12.47 -2.30 37.26
CA TRP A 113 11.41 -3.24 37.60
C TRP A 113 10.75 -2.93 38.95
N LYS A 114 11.52 -2.45 39.93
CA LYS A 114 10.97 -1.98 41.20
C LYS A 114 10.09 -0.74 41.01
N ASP A 115 10.56 0.21 40.21
CA ASP A 115 9.80 1.41 39.87
C ASP A 115 8.51 1.06 39.10
N ALA A 116 8.60 0.17 38.11
CA ALA A 116 7.47 -0.37 37.37
C ALA A 116 6.37 -0.94 38.29
N LEU A 117 6.77 -1.83 39.21
CA LEU A 117 5.85 -2.44 40.16
C LEU A 117 5.20 -1.41 41.09
N ASN A 118 5.97 -0.43 41.56
CA ASN A 118 5.45 0.63 42.42
C ASN A 118 4.47 1.54 41.67
N ALA A 119 4.77 1.88 40.42
CA ALA A 119 3.90 2.72 39.59
C ALA A 119 2.55 2.02 39.29
N LEU A 120 2.57 0.73 38.94
CA LEU A 120 1.34 -0.06 38.75
C LEU A 120 0.46 -0.10 40.01
N ARG A 121 1.08 -0.15 41.20
CA ARG A 121 0.38 -0.16 42.49
C ARG A 121 -0.15 1.22 42.94
N ARG A 122 0.48 2.31 42.50
CA ARG A 122 0.15 3.69 42.90
C ARG A 122 -0.98 4.32 42.09
N SER A 123 -1.30 3.79 40.90
CA SER A 123 -2.37 4.32 40.05
C SER A 123 -3.76 4.03 40.64
N GLU A 124 -4.38 5.01 41.30
CA GLU A 124 -5.80 4.99 41.69
C GLU A 124 -6.64 5.85 40.72
N PRO A 125 -7.74 5.33 40.14
CA PRO A 125 -8.66 6.14 39.34
C PRO A 125 -9.57 6.98 40.25
N PRO A 126 -9.98 8.19 39.84
CA PRO A 126 -10.85 9.05 40.66
C PRO A 126 -12.27 8.50 40.87
N ILE A 127 -12.70 7.50 40.11
CA ILE A 127 -14.05 6.93 40.19
C ILE A 127 -13.96 5.41 39.94
N ALA A 128 -14.32 4.60 40.93
CA ALA A 128 -14.36 3.15 40.81
C ALA A 128 -15.60 2.70 40.03
N ILE A 129 -15.41 2.26 38.78
CA ILE A 129 -16.44 1.56 37.99
C ILE A 129 -15.82 0.30 37.36
N GLY A 130 -15.87 -0.83 38.06
CA GLY A 130 -15.84 -2.16 37.44
C GLY A 130 -14.49 -2.73 36.95
N PHE A 131 -14.61 -3.67 35.99
CA PHE A 131 -13.55 -4.56 35.47
C PHE A 131 -12.48 -3.83 34.62
N GLU A 132 -12.78 -2.61 34.19
CA GLU A 132 -11.96 -1.75 33.33
C GLU A 132 -10.64 -1.32 34.01
N ASP A 133 -10.65 -1.15 35.34
CA ASP A 133 -9.47 -0.73 36.12
C ASP A 133 -8.29 -1.70 36.03
N LYS A 134 -8.55 -3.01 35.88
CA LYS A 134 -7.49 -4.03 35.77
C LYS A 134 -6.82 -4.03 34.39
N VAL A 135 -7.50 -3.50 33.38
CA VAL A 135 -7.01 -3.43 32.00
C VAL A 135 -6.36 -2.07 31.73
N TYR A 136 -6.96 -0.99 32.25
CA TYR A 136 -6.55 0.38 31.93
C TYR A 136 -5.26 0.77 32.62
N LYS A 137 -5.07 0.37 33.90
CA LYS A 137 -3.86 0.72 34.66
C LYS A 137 -2.58 0.18 34.02
N PRO A 138 -2.48 -1.11 33.63
CA PRO A 138 -1.26 -1.61 33.02
C PRO A 138 -0.97 -0.97 31.65
N ILE A 139 -2.01 -0.70 30.85
CA ILE A 139 -1.84 -0.04 29.54
C ILE A 139 -1.42 1.42 29.71
N LYS A 140 -2.04 2.18 30.63
CA LYS A 140 -1.62 3.54 30.96
C LYS A 140 -0.19 3.59 31.45
N TRP A 141 0.22 2.62 32.28
CA TRP A 141 1.60 2.56 32.73
C TRP A 141 2.58 2.39 31.55
N SER A 142 2.26 1.55 30.57
CA SER A 142 3.04 1.42 29.32
C SER A 142 3.08 2.71 28.49
N TYR A 143 1.98 3.47 28.46
CA TYR A 143 1.95 4.82 27.91
C TYR A 143 2.85 5.80 28.69
N ASP A 144 2.83 5.76 30.03
CA ASP A 144 3.61 6.66 30.87
C ASP A 144 5.13 6.47 30.66
N LEU A 145 5.56 5.26 30.30
CA LEU A 145 6.93 4.93 29.92
C LEU A 145 7.36 5.41 28.52
N LEU A 146 6.46 6.00 27.72
CA LEU A 146 6.85 6.50 26.40
C LEU A 146 7.93 7.59 26.53
N PRO A 147 8.91 7.66 25.61
CA PRO A 147 10.18 8.36 25.88
C PRO A 147 10.05 9.86 26.15
N ASN A 148 9.02 10.51 25.60
CA ASN A 148 8.79 11.95 25.75
C ASN A 148 7.32 12.32 25.48
N GLY A 149 6.96 13.56 25.80
CA GLY A 149 5.60 14.09 25.62
C GLY A 149 5.12 14.12 24.16
N ARG A 150 6.02 14.27 23.18
CA ARG A 150 5.65 14.27 21.75
C ARG A 150 5.16 12.89 21.31
N ILE A 151 5.90 11.82 21.62
CA ILE A 151 5.50 10.44 21.29
C ILE A 151 4.21 10.07 22.01
N LYS A 152 4.06 10.48 23.28
CA LYS A 152 2.81 10.33 24.03
C LYS A 152 1.65 10.99 23.29
N SER A 153 1.83 12.23 22.85
CA SER A 153 0.81 12.98 22.12
C SER A 153 0.48 12.37 20.75
N CYS A 154 1.48 11.85 20.02
CA CYS A 154 1.30 11.09 18.78
C CYS A 154 0.43 9.85 18.99
N PHE A 155 0.68 9.09 20.06
CA PHE A 155 -0.17 7.95 20.43
C PHE A 155 -1.59 8.38 20.78
N LEU A 156 -1.76 9.46 21.56
CA LEU A 156 -3.09 9.98 21.88
C LEU A 156 -3.85 10.45 20.63
N PHE A 157 -3.15 10.94 19.60
CA PHE A 157 -3.77 11.31 18.32
C PHE A 157 -4.45 10.11 17.65
N CYS A 158 -3.87 8.91 17.76
CA CYS A 158 -4.42 7.70 17.14
C CYS A 158 -5.81 7.32 17.67
N CYS A 159 -6.24 7.80 18.85
CA CYS A 159 -7.58 7.49 19.36
C CYS A 159 -8.70 8.21 18.60
N LEU A 160 -8.37 9.24 17.80
CA LEU A 160 -9.33 10.00 16.99
C LEU A 160 -9.99 9.14 15.90
N PHE A 161 -9.33 8.06 15.47
CA PHE A 161 -9.83 7.15 14.44
C PHE A 161 -10.85 6.14 15.02
N PRO A 162 -11.75 5.56 14.21
CA PRO A 162 -12.67 4.50 14.65
C PRO A 162 -11.96 3.22 15.12
N GLU A 163 -12.73 2.33 15.73
CA GLU A 163 -12.31 0.94 16.01
C GLU A 163 -11.95 0.23 14.71
N ASP A 164 -10.92 -0.63 14.77
CA ASP A 164 -10.34 -1.38 13.64
C ASP A 164 -9.95 -0.58 12.39
N HIS A 165 -9.93 0.75 12.47
CA HIS A 165 -9.64 1.60 11.33
C HIS A 165 -8.18 1.44 10.88
N GLN A 166 -8.00 1.27 9.57
CA GLN A 166 -6.69 1.18 8.93
C GLN A 166 -6.18 2.59 8.65
N ILE A 167 -5.25 3.06 9.48
CA ILE A 167 -4.68 4.40 9.38
C ILE A 167 -3.47 4.34 8.46
N GLU A 168 -3.52 5.04 7.33
CA GLU A 168 -2.34 5.18 6.45
C GLU A 168 -1.20 5.90 7.19
N GLU A 169 0.00 5.31 7.19
CA GLU A 169 1.15 5.84 7.92
C GLU A 169 1.52 7.26 7.44
N ASP A 170 1.52 7.49 6.12
CA ASP A 170 1.84 8.80 5.53
C ASP A 170 0.92 9.91 6.05
N THR A 171 -0.39 9.65 6.03
CA THR A 171 -1.43 10.60 6.44
C THR A 171 -1.34 10.90 7.94
N LEU A 172 -1.11 9.86 8.76
CA LEU A 172 -0.92 10.01 10.20
C LEU A 172 0.29 10.88 10.54
N ILE A 173 1.41 10.66 9.86
CA ILE A 173 2.62 11.46 10.04
C ILE A 173 2.38 12.92 9.64
N ARG A 174 1.67 13.18 8.53
CA ARG A 174 1.32 14.53 8.09
C ARG A 174 0.45 15.26 9.12
N TYR A 175 -0.49 14.57 9.77
CA TYR A 175 -1.22 15.17 10.90
C TYR A 175 -0.30 15.54 12.06
N TRP A 176 0.61 14.65 12.46
CA TRP A 176 1.54 14.93 13.56
C TRP A 176 2.45 16.13 13.27
N VAL A 177 2.88 16.32 12.03
CA VAL A 177 3.65 17.49 11.60
C VAL A 177 2.81 18.76 11.68
N ALA A 178 1.61 18.72 11.12
CA ALA A 178 0.70 19.85 11.09
C ALA A 178 0.32 20.34 12.49
N GLU A 179 0.10 19.41 13.42
CA GLU A 179 -0.18 19.78 14.81
C GLU A 179 1.06 20.30 15.56
N GLY A 180 2.26 19.99 15.06
CA GLY A 180 3.55 20.40 15.65
C GLY A 180 4.15 19.37 16.62
N LEU A 181 3.72 18.10 16.55
CA LEU A 181 4.26 17.01 17.35
C LEU A 181 5.62 16.52 16.82
N LEU A 182 5.80 16.62 15.51
CA LEU A 182 7.08 16.43 14.83
C LEU A 182 7.69 17.80 14.52
N GLU A 183 9.00 17.92 14.69
CA GLU A 183 9.70 19.13 14.27
C GLU A 183 9.61 19.26 12.76
N ASP A 184 9.18 20.43 12.33
CA ASP A 184 9.10 20.76 10.92
C ASP A 184 10.52 20.93 10.35
N HIS A 185 10.96 19.95 9.55
CA HIS A 185 12.23 20.01 8.81
C HIS A 185 11.95 20.42 7.37
N HIS A 186 12.94 21.02 6.70
CA HIS A 186 12.84 21.40 5.28
C HIS A 186 12.85 20.21 4.30
N ASN A 187 12.82 18.96 4.80
CA ASN A 187 12.86 17.75 4.00
C ASN A 187 11.77 16.78 4.46
N ILE A 188 10.76 16.54 3.62
CA ILE A 188 9.69 15.57 3.91
C ILE A 188 10.23 14.17 4.19
N GLU A 189 11.31 13.72 3.53
CA GLU A 189 11.86 12.37 3.73
C GLU A 189 12.36 12.15 5.17
N GLU A 190 13.01 13.16 5.74
CA GLU A 190 13.47 13.14 7.13
C GLU A 190 12.29 13.14 8.10
N VAL A 191 11.27 13.96 7.83
CA VAL A 191 10.03 14.02 8.61
C VAL A 191 9.32 12.67 8.59
N MET A 192 9.19 12.04 7.42
CA MET A 192 8.57 10.73 7.24
C MET A 192 9.37 9.64 7.96
N SER A 193 10.70 9.64 7.83
CA SER A 193 11.57 8.69 8.54
C SER A 193 11.45 8.80 10.07
N ARG A 194 11.34 10.03 10.60
CA ARG A 194 11.07 10.27 12.02
C ARG A 194 9.69 9.80 12.43
N GLY A 195 8.67 10.08 11.63
CA GLY A 195 7.31 9.60 11.84
C GLY A 195 7.22 8.07 11.91
N ILE A 196 7.84 7.38 10.95
CA ILE A 196 7.96 5.92 10.91
C ILE A 196 8.67 5.41 12.18
N THR A 197 9.75 6.07 12.61
CA THR A 197 10.44 5.71 13.87
C THR A 197 9.50 5.77 15.08
N ILE A 198 8.63 6.78 15.17
CA ILE A 198 7.64 6.86 16.25
C ILE A 198 6.62 5.73 16.13
N ILE A 199 6.12 5.45 14.92
CA ILE A 199 5.20 4.34 14.67
C ILE A 199 5.81 3.01 15.13
N GLU A 200 7.06 2.73 14.76
CA GLU A 200 7.76 1.52 15.17
C GLU A 200 7.95 1.44 16.70
N ILE A 201 8.25 2.55 17.37
CA ILE A 201 8.30 2.59 18.85
C ILE A 201 6.94 2.21 19.48
N LEU A 202 5.84 2.67 18.89
CA LEU A 202 4.49 2.35 19.37
C LEU A 202 4.11 0.89 19.08
N LYS A 203 4.47 0.36 17.90
CA LYS A 203 4.31 -1.06 17.53
C LYS A 203 5.12 -1.98 18.45
N ASP A 204 6.37 -1.63 18.72
CA ASP A 204 7.26 -2.38 19.61
C ASP A 204 6.69 -2.54 21.03
N ARG A 205 5.91 -1.56 21.49
CA ARG A 205 5.22 -1.58 22.78
C ARG A 205 3.82 -2.18 22.73
N SER A 206 3.38 -2.64 21.56
CA SER A 206 2.01 -3.10 21.28
C SER A 206 0.94 -2.05 21.55
N LEU A 207 1.29 -0.76 21.47
CA LEU A 207 0.32 0.34 21.57
C LEU A 207 -0.35 0.62 20.22
N LEU A 208 0.33 0.27 19.13
CA LEU A 208 -0.22 0.14 17.78
C LEU A 208 0.05 -1.27 17.26
N GLU A 209 -0.76 -1.69 16.30
CA GLU A 209 -0.62 -2.96 15.60
C GLU A 209 -0.35 -2.71 14.11
N GLU A 210 0.29 -3.70 13.47
CA GLU A 210 0.44 -3.72 12.02
C GLU A 210 -0.96 -3.77 11.38
N GLY A 211 -1.18 -2.90 10.40
CA GLY A 211 -2.39 -2.88 9.61
C GLY A 211 -2.27 -3.76 8.36
N GLY A 212 -2.95 -3.33 7.30
CA GLY A 212 -2.75 -3.83 5.96
C GLY A 212 -1.46 -3.31 5.33
N TYR A 213 -1.54 -2.82 4.10
CA TYR A 213 -0.38 -2.33 3.37
C TYR A 213 -0.03 -0.89 3.78
N LEU A 214 1.15 -0.68 4.38
CA LEU A 214 1.65 0.64 4.85
C LEU A 214 0.64 1.38 5.73
N SER A 215 -0.02 0.62 6.60
CA SER A 215 -1.01 1.14 7.53
C SER A 215 -0.82 0.56 8.91
N VAL A 216 -1.33 1.27 9.90
CA VAL A 216 -1.37 0.85 11.30
C VAL A 216 -2.80 0.85 11.80
N LYS A 217 -3.04 0.10 12.87
CA LYS A 217 -4.32 0.12 13.58
C LYS A 217 -4.10 0.24 15.09
N ILE A 218 -5.08 0.77 15.79
CA ILE A 218 -5.11 0.81 17.25
C ILE A 218 -6.16 -0.19 17.73
N HIS A 219 -5.77 -1.08 18.66
CA HIS A 219 -6.70 -2.03 19.25
C HIS A 219 -7.77 -1.28 20.07
N ASP A 220 -9.03 -1.68 20.00
CA ASP A 220 -10.18 -0.98 20.63
C ASP A 220 -9.97 -0.64 22.10
N ILE A 221 -9.56 -1.62 22.91
CA ILE A 221 -9.26 -1.41 24.34
C ILE A 221 -8.13 -0.38 24.53
N ILE A 222 -7.08 -0.43 23.72
CA ILE A 222 -5.97 0.53 23.79
C ILE A 222 -6.45 1.93 23.37
N ARG A 223 -7.34 1.99 22.36
CA ARG A 223 -8.01 3.21 21.95
C ARG A 223 -8.88 3.79 23.07
N ASP A 224 -9.63 2.96 23.79
CA ASP A 224 -10.47 3.42 24.91
C ASP A 224 -9.63 3.90 26.09
N VAL A 225 -8.51 3.23 26.39
CA VAL A 225 -7.52 3.73 27.35
C VAL A 225 -6.94 5.07 26.88
N SER A 226 -6.65 5.21 25.60
CA SER A 226 -6.12 6.45 25.01
C SER A 226 -7.12 7.61 25.08
N LYS A 227 -8.41 7.34 24.83
CA LYS A 227 -9.51 8.30 25.06
C LYS A 227 -9.62 8.69 26.53
N TRP A 228 -9.60 7.72 27.43
CA TRP A 228 -9.66 7.96 28.87
C TRP A 228 -8.49 8.81 29.36
N ILE A 229 -7.26 8.52 28.89
CA ILE A 229 -6.10 9.35 29.17
C ILE A 229 -6.36 10.77 28.63
N SER A 230 -6.76 10.91 27.37
CA SER A 230 -6.98 12.21 26.72
C SER A 230 -8.08 13.07 27.37
N ASP A 231 -9.01 12.47 28.12
CA ASP A 231 -10.07 13.20 28.84
C ASP A 231 -9.65 13.67 30.25
N SER A 232 -8.46 13.25 30.72
CA SER A 232 -7.93 13.64 32.03
C SER A 232 -7.52 15.11 32.07
N PRO A 233 -7.91 15.88 33.12
CA PRO A 233 -7.54 17.28 33.26
C PRO A 233 -6.03 17.53 33.47
N GLU A 234 -5.25 16.47 33.74
CA GLU A 234 -3.79 16.55 33.86
C GLU A 234 -3.08 16.63 32.49
N ASN A 235 -3.78 16.35 31.38
CA ASN A 235 -3.18 16.36 30.05
C ASN A 235 -3.28 17.73 29.39
N GLU A 236 -2.19 18.10 28.71
CA GLU A 236 -2.09 19.35 27.95
C GLU A 236 -2.99 19.39 26.70
N CYS A 237 -3.49 18.22 26.25
CA CYS A 237 -4.30 18.10 25.03
C CYS A 237 -5.54 17.23 25.28
N ILE A 238 -6.73 17.85 25.21
CA ILE A 238 -8.02 17.20 25.43
C ILE A 238 -8.67 16.87 24.09
N SER A 239 -9.20 15.65 23.95
CA SER A 239 -9.79 15.15 22.69
C SER A 239 -11.28 14.83 22.83
N LEU A 240 -12.10 15.35 21.94
CA LEU A 240 -13.50 14.93 21.75
C LEU A 240 -13.55 13.85 20.66
N VAL A 241 -13.77 12.60 21.07
CA VAL A 241 -13.82 11.46 20.14
C VAL A 241 -15.24 10.93 19.99
N LYS A 242 -15.84 11.20 18.84
CA LYS A 242 -17.15 10.69 18.41
C LYS A 242 -17.05 9.94 17.07
N SER A 243 -15.89 9.35 16.77
CA SER A 243 -15.64 8.66 15.50
C SER A 243 -16.23 7.25 15.47
N GLY A 244 -16.85 6.88 14.34
CA GLY A 244 -17.30 5.51 14.06
C GLY A 244 -18.56 5.04 14.80
N ILE A 245 -19.29 5.93 15.49
CA ILE A 245 -20.41 5.54 16.37
C ILE A 245 -21.80 5.63 15.71
N GLY A 246 -21.86 5.93 14.41
CA GLY A 246 -23.11 5.99 13.64
C GLY A 246 -23.98 7.23 13.89
N LEU A 247 -23.37 8.38 14.26
CA LEU A 247 -24.12 9.63 14.43
C LEU A 247 -24.77 10.09 13.13
N LYS A 248 -26.01 10.59 13.23
CA LYS A 248 -26.74 11.20 12.10
C LYS A 248 -26.63 12.73 12.06
N GLU A 249 -26.27 13.33 13.19
CA GLU A 249 -26.13 14.78 13.37
C GLU A 249 -24.99 15.07 14.36
N MET A 250 -24.34 16.21 14.20
CA MET A 250 -23.41 16.76 15.18
C MET A 250 -24.14 17.82 16.01
N LYS A 251 -24.25 17.60 17.34
CA LYS A 251 -24.89 18.55 18.25
C LYS A 251 -23.89 19.57 18.75
N LYS A 252 -24.30 20.84 18.81
CA LYS A 252 -23.47 21.94 19.33
C LYS A 252 -23.01 21.71 20.77
N ASP A 253 -23.87 21.13 21.61
CA ASP A 253 -23.61 20.92 23.04
C ASP A 253 -22.40 19.99 23.29
N TYR A 254 -21.98 19.20 22.30
CA TYR A 254 -20.78 18.37 22.41
C TYR A 254 -19.50 19.19 22.56
N LEU A 255 -19.45 20.39 22.00
CA LEU A 255 -18.28 21.28 22.07
C LEU A 255 -18.33 22.23 23.28
N SER A 256 -19.49 22.36 23.94
CA SER A 256 -19.69 23.28 25.05
C SER A 256 -19.24 22.73 26.41
N ASP A 257 -18.97 21.42 26.52
CA ASP A 257 -18.65 20.76 27.80
C ASP A 257 -17.25 21.17 28.34
N LYS A 258 -16.24 21.20 27.46
CA LYS A 258 -14.84 21.47 27.80
C LYS A 258 -14.14 22.19 26.65
N SER A 259 -12.96 22.75 26.93
CA SER A 259 -12.08 23.24 25.87
C SER A 259 -11.35 22.06 25.24
N TYR A 260 -11.61 21.79 23.96
CA TYR A 260 -11.00 20.68 23.22
C TYR A 260 -9.86 21.17 22.33
N ASN A 261 -8.84 20.34 22.14
CA ASN A 261 -7.76 20.56 21.17
C ASN A 261 -7.99 19.74 19.89
N ARG A 262 -8.42 18.50 20.05
CA ARG A 262 -8.68 17.58 18.94
C ARG A 262 -10.15 17.18 18.94
N VAL A 263 -10.79 17.26 17.78
CA VAL A 263 -12.20 16.92 17.62
C VAL A 263 -12.33 15.95 16.45
N SER A 264 -12.95 14.80 16.69
CA SER A 264 -13.17 13.78 15.65
C SER A 264 -14.61 13.31 15.62
N PHE A 265 -15.24 13.50 14.47
CA PHE A 265 -16.56 13.01 14.09
C PHE A 265 -16.47 12.15 12.82
N MET A 266 -15.29 11.65 12.46
CA MET A 266 -15.08 10.83 11.27
C MET A 266 -15.86 9.51 11.31
N GLY A 267 -16.16 8.94 10.14
CA GLY A 267 -16.76 7.61 10.01
C GLY A 267 -18.18 7.53 10.58
N ASN A 268 -18.98 8.59 10.44
CA ASN A 268 -20.37 8.63 10.88
C ASN A 268 -21.34 8.77 9.68
N GLU A 269 -22.63 8.89 9.96
CA GLU A 269 -23.69 9.15 8.98
C GLU A 269 -24.21 10.59 9.04
N ILE A 270 -23.34 11.55 9.42
CA ILE A 270 -23.74 12.93 9.69
C ILE A 270 -24.32 13.55 8.41
N ARG A 271 -25.50 14.16 8.53
CA ARG A 271 -26.18 14.87 7.45
C ARG A 271 -26.04 16.38 7.55
N GLU A 272 -26.01 16.86 8.78
CA GLU A 272 -26.07 18.28 9.14
C GLU A 272 -25.07 18.58 10.26
N LEU A 273 -24.34 19.69 10.10
CA LEU A 273 -23.47 20.29 11.10
C LEU A 273 -24.22 21.42 11.81
N PRO A 274 -23.88 21.74 13.06
CA PRO A 274 -24.55 22.79 13.81
C PRO A 274 -24.22 24.18 13.24
N ASN A 275 -25.23 25.06 13.24
CA ASN A 275 -25.07 26.49 12.99
C ASN A 275 -24.82 27.22 14.32
N ALA A 276 -24.30 28.44 14.25
CA ALA A 276 -24.10 29.37 15.35
C ALA A 276 -23.34 28.74 16.53
N LEU A 277 -22.20 28.10 16.22
CA LEU A 277 -21.28 27.57 17.23
C LEU A 277 -20.63 28.71 18.03
N GLU A 278 -20.45 28.48 19.33
CA GLU A 278 -19.58 29.31 20.15
C GLU A 278 -18.12 29.16 19.71
N GLU A 279 -17.31 30.18 19.96
CA GLU A 279 -15.89 30.14 19.59
C GLU A 279 -15.18 28.98 20.30
N CYS A 280 -14.46 28.17 19.52
CA CYS A 280 -13.67 27.03 19.95
C CYS A 280 -12.18 27.30 19.71
N PRO A 281 -11.56 28.27 20.41
CA PRO A 281 -10.24 28.81 20.06
C PRO A 281 -9.08 27.82 20.27
N THR A 282 -9.28 26.74 21.02
CA THR A 282 -8.22 25.76 21.31
C THR A 282 -8.15 24.60 20.33
N VAL A 283 -9.16 24.43 19.46
CA VAL A 283 -9.25 23.30 18.54
C VAL A 283 -8.25 23.48 17.40
N THR A 284 -7.24 22.60 17.36
CA THR A 284 -6.21 22.54 16.32
C THR A 284 -6.47 21.46 15.29
N THR A 285 -7.32 20.47 15.60
CA THR A 285 -7.61 19.34 14.71
C THR A 285 -9.11 19.07 14.64
N LEU A 286 -9.65 19.05 13.43
CA LEU A 286 -11.04 18.67 13.16
C LEU A 286 -11.09 17.60 12.06
N LEU A 287 -11.50 16.39 12.46
CA LEU A 287 -11.64 15.22 11.59
C LEU A 287 -13.13 14.94 11.33
N LEU A 288 -13.56 15.08 10.08
CA LEU A 288 -14.93 14.90 9.61
C LEU A 288 -15.03 13.92 8.44
N GLN A 289 -13.93 13.29 8.03
CA GLN A 289 -13.87 12.39 6.89
C GLN A 289 -14.84 11.19 7.03
N GLU A 290 -15.16 10.57 5.90
CA GLU A 290 -16.07 9.43 5.79
C GLU A 290 -17.53 9.72 6.20
N ASN A 291 -17.92 10.99 6.33
CA ASN A 291 -19.32 11.39 6.47
C ASN A 291 -20.00 11.54 5.10
N TRP A 292 -20.17 10.42 4.39
CA TRP A 292 -20.67 10.36 3.01
C TRP A 292 -22.04 11.01 2.77
N LYS A 293 -22.86 11.17 3.83
CA LYS A 293 -24.19 11.83 3.78
C LYS A 293 -24.17 13.34 4.09
N LEU A 294 -23.02 13.92 4.46
CA LEU A 294 -22.90 15.33 4.81
C LEU A 294 -23.03 16.18 3.54
N LYS A 295 -24.03 17.06 3.49
CA LYS A 295 -24.36 17.84 2.27
C LYS A 295 -23.86 19.28 2.29
N HIS A 296 -23.91 19.90 3.47
CA HIS A 296 -23.70 21.33 3.65
C HIS A 296 -22.86 21.57 4.89
N ILE A 297 -21.87 22.46 4.77
CA ILE A 297 -21.14 23.04 5.89
C ILE A 297 -21.67 24.47 6.06
N PRO A 298 -22.24 24.81 7.23
CA PRO A 298 -22.73 26.16 7.51
C PRO A 298 -21.63 27.23 7.41
N ASP A 299 -21.98 28.43 6.96
CA ASP A 299 -21.03 29.54 6.77
C ASP A 299 -20.34 29.98 8.07
N ASP A 300 -20.99 29.80 9.21
CA ASP A 300 -20.49 30.15 10.54
C ASP A 300 -19.82 28.98 11.28
N PHE A 301 -19.77 27.78 10.68
CA PHE A 301 -19.18 26.60 11.32
C PHE A 301 -17.66 26.68 11.42
N LEU A 302 -16.95 26.89 10.30
CA LEU A 302 -15.48 26.95 10.30
C LEU A 302 -14.90 28.15 11.07
N PRO A 303 -15.49 29.36 11.02
CA PRO A 303 -15.01 30.51 11.80
C PRO A 303 -14.94 30.29 13.32
N ALA A 304 -15.65 29.31 13.87
CA ALA A 304 -15.55 28.96 15.29
C ALA A 304 -14.17 28.43 15.69
N PHE A 305 -13.38 27.87 14.76
CA PHE A 305 -12.11 27.18 15.03
C PHE A 305 -10.89 28.03 14.60
N LYS A 306 -10.62 29.13 15.30
CA LYS A 306 -9.60 30.12 14.90
C LYS A 306 -8.16 29.59 14.84
N SER A 307 -7.81 28.59 15.65
CA SER A 307 -6.47 27.98 15.70
C SER A 307 -6.42 26.62 15.00
N LEU A 308 -7.35 26.37 14.07
CA LEU A 308 -7.41 25.10 13.35
C LEU A 308 -6.20 24.93 12.43
N LYS A 309 -5.46 23.84 12.63
CA LYS A 309 -4.28 23.46 11.83
C LYS A 309 -4.59 22.31 10.86
N ILE A 310 -5.54 21.46 11.19
CA ILE A 310 -5.91 20.28 10.41
C ILE A 310 -7.42 20.26 10.21
N LEU A 311 -7.85 20.27 8.95
CA LEU A 311 -9.23 20.02 8.54
C LEU A 311 -9.25 18.86 7.54
N ASP A 312 -9.91 17.77 7.92
CA ASP A 312 -10.12 16.63 7.04
C ASP A 312 -11.61 16.38 6.79
N LEU A 313 -12.01 16.49 5.53
CA LEU A 313 -13.36 16.25 5.01
C LEU A 313 -13.35 15.14 3.94
N SER A 314 -12.28 14.35 3.84
CA SER A 314 -12.13 13.31 2.82
C SER A 314 -13.31 12.34 2.84
N ASP A 315 -13.66 11.79 1.68
CA ASP A 315 -14.79 10.86 1.50
C ASP A 315 -16.17 11.41 1.94
N CYS A 316 -16.31 12.72 2.14
CA CYS A 316 -17.61 13.39 2.31
C CYS A 316 -18.28 13.63 0.95
N SER A 317 -18.63 12.55 0.25
CA SER A 317 -19.02 12.57 -1.17
C SER A 317 -20.23 13.43 -1.54
N SER A 318 -21.05 13.83 -0.56
CA SER A 318 -22.27 14.63 -0.77
C SER A 318 -22.08 16.14 -0.60
N ILE A 319 -20.91 16.60 -0.15
CA ILE A 319 -20.62 18.04 0.02
C ILE A 319 -20.54 18.69 -1.37
N LYS A 320 -21.30 19.77 -1.56
CA LYS A 320 -21.34 20.51 -2.83
C LYS A 320 -20.45 21.75 -2.87
N SER A 321 -20.23 22.37 -1.72
CA SER A 321 -19.45 23.60 -1.56
C SER A 321 -18.91 23.70 -0.13
N LEU A 322 -17.76 24.35 0.00
CA LEU A 322 -17.22 24.79 1.29
C LEU A 322 -17.64 26.25 1.55
N PRO A 323 -17.69 26.69 2.83
CA PRO A 323 -18.13 28.04 3.16
C PRO A 323 -17.13 29.10 2.64
N PRO A 324 -17.59 30.31 2.25
CA PRO A 324 -16.73 31.34 1.64
C PRO A 324 -15.57 31.82 2.53
N CYS A 325 -15.70 31.68 3.85
CA CYS A 325 -14.73 32.10 4.85
C CYS A 325 -13.59 31.09 5.08
N LEU A 326 -13.42 30.07 4.23
CA LEU A 326 -12.36 29.07 4.37
C LEU A 326 -10.98 29.74 4.49
N ASP A 327 -10.72 30.79 3.70
CA ASP A 327 -9.46 31.53 3.68
C ASP A 327 -9.16 32.33 4.97
N GLN A 328 -10.07 32.37 5.94
CA GLN A 328 -9.87 32.97 7.25
C GLN A 328 -9.16 32.05 8.24
N LEU A 329 -9.03 30.76 7.92
CA LEU A 329 -8.31 29.78 8.75
C LEU A 329 -6.78 29.92 8.56
N VAL A 330 -6.23 31.04 9.00
CA VAL A 330 -4.84 31.44 8.71
C VAL A 330 -3.77 30.51 9.30
N GLU A 331 -4.11 29.72 10.34
CA GLU A 331 -3.23 28.71 10.95
C GLU A 331 -3.34 27.32 10.28
N LEU A 332 -4.22 27.16 9.29
CA LEU A 332 -4.46 25.86 8.65
C LEU A 332 -3.22 25.39 7.89
N ARG A 333 -2.74 24.18 8.23
CA ARG A 333 -1.58 23.54 7.62
C ARG A 333 -1.93 22.35 6.75
N VAL A 334 -3.03 21.66 7.06
CA VAL A 334 -3.52 20.49 6.32
C VAL A 334 -4.98 20.70 5.99
N LEU A 335 -5.30 20.67 4.69
CA LEU A 335 -6.66 20.65 4.16
C LEU A 335 -6.82 19.42 3.27
N LEU A 336 -7.62 18.45 3.70
CA LEU A 336 -7.88 17.22 2.96
C LEU A 336 -9.34 17.14 2.54
N LEU A 337 -9.57 17.05 1.24
CA LEU A 337 -10.88 17.00 0.58
C LEU A 337 -10.97 15.81 -0.39
N ALA A 338 -10.09 14.82 -0.24
CA ALA A 338 -9.98 13.69 -1.15
C ALA A 338 -11.34 12.99 -1.31
N SER A 339 -11.68 12.58 -2.53
CA SER A 339 -12.94 11.89 -2.83
C SER A 339 -14.24 12.64 -2.47
N CYS A 340 -14.21 13.97 -2.31
CA CYS A 340 -15.41 14.81 -2.23
C CYS A 340 -16.06 14.98 -3.61
N LYS A 341 -16.61 13.89 -4.16
CA LYS A 341 -17.05 13.78 -5.57
C LYS A 341 -18.08 14.82 -6.03
N SER A 342 -18.92 15.34 -5.13
CA SER A 342 -19.93 16.36 -5.46
C SER A 342 -19.44 17.81 -5.32
N LEU A 343 -18.19 18.02 -4.88
CA LEU A 343 -17.61 19.34 -4.67
C LEU A 343 -17.19 19.93 -6.01
N ASP A 344 -18.03 20.79 -6.60
CA ASP A 344 -17.84 21.31 -7.97
C ASP A 344 -16.97 22.58 -8.04
N SER A 345 -16.80 23.27 -6.93
CA SER A 345 -15.95 24.46 -6.81
C SER A 345 -15.42 24.63 -5.39
N LEU A 346 -14.36 25.41 -5.26
CA LEU A 346 -13.75 25.77 -3.98
C LEU A 346 -13.80 27.30 -3.78
N PRO A 347 -14.02 27.77 -2.54
CA PRO A 347 -13.87 29.18 -2.21
C PRO A 347 -12.40 29.63 -2.39
N PRO A 348 -12.11 30.94 -2.31
CA PRO A 348 -10.73 31.41 -2.26
C PRO A 348 -9.92 30.68 -1.19
N VAL A 349 -8.66 30.40 -1.49
CA VAL A 349 -7.73 29.74 -0.55
C VAL A 349 -6.52 30.60 -0.22
N GLY A 350 -6.34 31.74 -0.90
CA GLY A 350 -5.12 32.54 -0.79
C GLY A 350 -4.84 33.19 0.57
N GLY A 351 -5.76 33.10 1.54
CA GLY A 351 -5.55 33.50 2.93
C GLY A 351 -4.94 32.41 3.83
N LEU A 352 -4.87 31.16 3.35
CA LEU A 352 -4.30 30.01 4.08
C LEU A 352 -2.77 30.01 4.04
N ALA A 353 -2.14 31.06 4.56
CA ALA A 353 -0.70 31.32 4.41
C ALA A 353 0.19 30.22 5.00
N GLU A 354 -0.28 29.48 6.00
CA GLU A 354 0.45 28.39 6.65
C GLU A 354 0.18 27.01 6.01
N LEU A 355 -0.60 26.93 4.92
CA LEU A 355 -0.98 25.65 4.32
C LEU A 355 0.23 24.91 3.75
N GLN A 356 0.44 23.68 4.22
CA GLN A 356 1.56 22.80 3.84
C GLN A 356 1.08 21.61 2.98
N VAL A 357 -0.10 21.09 3.25
CA VAL A 357 -0.70 19.97 2.52
C VAL A 357 -2.09 20.36 2.05
N PHE A 358 -2.30 20.27 0.75
CA PHE A 358 -3.62 20.45 0.14
C PHE A 358 -3.96 19.28 -0.77
N ASP A 359 -4.95 18.51 -0.38
CA ASP A 359 -5.51 17.42 -1.19
C ASP A 359 -6.94 17.75 -1.58
N CYS A 360 -7.19 17.88 -2.87
CA CYS A 360 -8.55 17.91 -3.43
C CYS A 360 -8.66 16.93 -4.60
N SER A 361 -8.04 15.77 -4.46
CA SER A 361 -8.11 14.67 -5.40
C SER A 361 -9.51 14.04 -5.44
N GLY A 362 -9.93 13.56 -6.61
CA GLY A 362 -11.21 12.87 -6.77
C GLY A 362 -12.44 13.73 -6.47
N THR A 363 -12.33 15.05 -6.64
CA THR A 363 -13.44 16.00 -6.48
C THR A 363 -14.09 16.33 -7.83
N GLY A 364 -15.14 17.17 -7.78
CA GLY A 364 -15.86 17.65 -8.96
C GLY A 364 -15.33 18.97 -9.52
N ILE A 365 -14.20 19.50 -9.02
CA ILE A 365 -13.74 20.84 -9.37
C ILE A 365 -13.44 20.97 -10.88
N SER A 366 -13.89 22.08 -11.46
CA SER A 366 -13.62 22.42 -12.87
C SER A 366 -12.54 23.49 -13.03
N THR A 367 -12.26 24.25 -11.97
CA THR A 367 -11.25 25.31 -11.93
C THR A 367 -10.51 25.29 -10.60
N LEU A 368 -9.25 25.72 -10.60
CA LEU A 368 -8.47 25.91 -9.37
C LEU A 368 -9.05 27.07 -8.54
N PRO A 369 -8.99 27.00 -7.19
CA PRO A 369 -9.46 28.09 -6.33
C PRO A 369 -8.61 29.35 -6.48
N GLN A 370 -9.25 30.51 -6.31
CA GLN A 370 -8.56 31.80 -6.33
C GLN A 370 -7.52 31.90 -5.21
N GLY A 371 -6.33 32.39 -5.54
CA GLY A 371 -5.27 32.63 -4.57
C GLY A 371 -4.39 31.40 -4.28
N LEU A 372 -4.57 30.30 -4.99
CA LEU A 372 -3.72 29.10 -4.87
C LEU A 372 -2.23 29.45 -5.10
N GLU A 373 -1.94 30.37 -6.01
CA GLU A 373 -0.59 30.87 -6.31
C GLU A 373 0.08 31.60 -5.12
N LYS A 374 -0.67 31.95 -4.08
CA LYS A 374 -0.15 32.62 -2.88
C LYS A 374 0.32 31.65 -1.80
N LEU A 375 0.04 30.35 -1.95
CA LEU A 375 0.36 29.32 -0.95
C LEU A 375 1.83 28.91 -1.02
N THR A 376 2.73 29.84 -0.72
CA THR A 376 4.18 29.64 -0.87
C THR A 376 4.76 28.65 0.14
N ASN A 377 4.06 28.35 1.24
CA ASN A 377 4.43 27.31 2.21
C ASN A 377 3.95 25.90 1.82
N LEU A 378 3.19 25.78 0.72
CA LEU A 378 2.63 24.50 0.28
C LEU A 378 3.75 23.55 -0.15
N ARG A 379 3.75 22.35 0.43
CA ARG A 379 4.71 21.27 0.18
C ARG A 379 4.08 20.12 -0.60
N GLN A 380 2.81 19.84 -0.37
CA GLN A 380 2.07 18.85 -1.14
C GLN A 380 0.82 19.46 -1.75
N LEU A 381 0.64 19.21 -3.04
CA LEU A 381 -0.58 19.51 -3.79
C LEU A 381 -1.05 18.26 -4.53
N ASP A 382 -2.20 17.72 -4.13
CA ASP A 382 -2.87 16.65 -4.86
C ASP A 382 -4.14 17.17 -5.55
N LEU A 383 -4.10 17.14 -6.89
CA LEU A 383 -5.21 17.48 -7.79
C LEU A 383 -5.62 16.26 -8.61
N SER A 384 -5.24 15.05 -8.21
CA SER A 384 -5.46 13.84 -9.01
C SER A 384 -6.96 13.56 -9.20
N SER A 385 -7.32 12.96 -10.33
CA SER A 385 -8.65 12.40 -10.62
C SER A 385 -9.79 13.44 -10.61
N ASN A 386 -9.46 14.69 -10.92
CA ASN A 386 -10.39 15.78 -11.17
C ASN A 386 -10.71 15.87 -12.67
N HIS A 387 -11.50 14.93 -13.17
CA HIS A 387 -11.86 14.79 -14.60
C HIS A 387 -12.48 16.05 -15.26
N LYS A 388 -13.03 16.99 -14.49
CA LYS A 388 -13.55 18.28 -15.00
C LYS A 388 -12.48 19.39 -15.04
N LEU A 389 -11.37 19.22 -14.33
CA LEU A 389 -10.27 20.17 -14.31
C LEU A 389 -9.44 20.01 -15.59
N THR A 390 -9.54 21.00 -16.47
CA THR A 390 -8.88 20.96 -17.80
C THR A 390 -7.73 21.94 -17.93
N VAL A 391 -7.60 22.91 -17.01
CA VAL A 391 -6.63 24.01 -17.13
C VAL A 391 -5.90 24.27 -15.82
N ILE A 392 -4.57 24.36 -15.89
CA ILE A 392 -3.72 25.02 -14.89
C ILE A 392 -3.12 26.28 -15.55
N PRO A 393 -3.28 27.48 -14.99
CA PRO A 393 -2.61 28.67 -15.51
C PRO A 393 -1.08 28.53 -15.44
N VAL A 394 -0.37 28.86 -16.52
CA VAL A 394 1.10 28.93 -16.50
C VAL A 394 1.57 29.94 -15.46
N GLY A 395 2.59 29.57 -14.69
CA GLY A 395 3.14 30.37 -13.60
C GLY A 395 2.55 30.03 -12.22
N LEU A 396 1.40 29.37 -12.17
CA LEU A 396 0.78 28.99 -10.89
C LEU A 396 1.61 27.95 -10.14
N VAL A 397 2.02 26.86 -10.81
CA VAL A 397 2.74 25.78 -10.14
C VAL A 397 4.14 26.25 -9.73
N SER A 398 4.83 26.98 -10.60
CA SER A 398 6.15 27.56 -10.29
C SER A 398 6.13 28.61 -9.17
N SER A 399 4.98 29.24 -8.88
CA SER A 399 4.84 30.14 -7.73
C SER A 399 4.90 29.41 -6.37
N LEU A 400 4.59 28.11 -6.36
CA LEU A 400 4.63 27.24 -5.18
C LEU A 400 6.07 26.77 -4.89
N SER A 401 6.94 27.72 -4.55
CA SER A 401 8.40 27.49 -4.50
C SER A 401 8.89 26.45 -3.48
N ASN A 402 8.07 26.10 -2.47
CA ASN A 402 8.36 25.05 -1.49
C ASN A 402 7.70 23.69 -1.83
N LEU A 403 7.10 23.54 -3.01
CA LEU A 403 6.41 22.30 -3.39
C LEU A 403 7.40 21.14 -3.54
N GLU A 404 7.11 20.06 -2.83
CA GLU A 404 7.88 18.80 -2.75
C GLU A 404 7.13 17.66 -3.45
N ASP A 405 5.80 17.60 -3.28
CA ASP A 405 4.93 16.56 -3.85
C ASP A 405 3.85 17.19 -4.74
N LEU A 406 3.82 16.82 -6.02
CA LEU A 406 2.79 17.24 -6.98
C LEU A 406 2.12 16.03 -7.63
N TYR A 407 0.82 15.86 -7.39
CA TYR A 407 0.05 14.76 -7.96
C TYR A 407 -1.08 15.31 -8.85
N LEU A 408 -1.00 14.95 -10.13
CA LEU A 408 -1.92 15.36 -11.20
C LEU A 408 -2.51 14.15 -11.94
N ARG A 409 -2.48 12.98 -11.32
CA ARG A 409 -2.87 11.70 -11.95
C ARG A 409 -4.32 11.74 -12.40
N GLY A 410 -4.68 11.10 -13.51
CA GLY A 410 -6.10 10.92 -13.86
C GLY A 410 -6.83 12.20 -14.26
N ASN A 411 -6.07 13.25 -14.59
CA ASN A 411 -6.55 14.46 -15.26
C ASN A 411 -6.09 14.42 -16.73
N ASP A 412 -6.67 13.52 -17.50
CA ASP A 412 -6.29 13.21 -18.88
C ASP A 412 -6.44 14.40 -19.86
N GLN A 413 -7.38 15.30 -19.58
CA GLN A 413 -7.62 16.50 -20.38
C GLN A 413 -6.87 17.75 -19.87
N LEU A 414 -6.07 17.61 -18.80
CA LEU A 414 -5.40 18.72 -18.16
C LEU A 414 -4.30 19.32 -19.05
N LYS A 415 -4.34 20.65 -19.21
CA LYS A 415 -3.34 21.40 -19.95
C LYS A 415 -2.89 22.60 -19.12
N PHE A 416 -1.61 22.95 -19.20
CA PHE A 416 -1.20 24.25 -18.69
C PHE A 416 -1.34 25.26 -19.82
N ILE A 417 -2.10 26.33 -19.59
CA ILE A 417 -2.41 27.33 -20.61
C ILE A 417 -1.66 28.64 -20.31
N GLY A 418 -0.95 29.13 -21.34
CA GLY A 418 -0.23 30.40 -21.43
C GLY A 418 -0.06 30.77 -22.92
N GLU A 419 0.77 31.76 -23.27
CA GLU A 419 0.94 32.20 -24.69
C GLU A 419 1.52 31.12 -25.62
N SER A 420 2.20 30.11 -25.07
CA SER A 420 2.75 28.95 -25.80
C SER A 420 2.14 27.66 -25.25
N GLY A 421 1.10 27.13 -25.88
CA GLY A 421 0.37 25.92 -25.48
C GLY A 421 1.13 24.59 -25.68
N GLU A 422 2.43 24.55 -25.41
CA GLU A 422 3.28 23.38 -25.60
C GLU A 422 3.57 22.64 -24.27
N ILE A 423 3.66 21.30 -24.34
CA ILE A 423 4.13 20.43 -23.24
C ILE A 423 5.48 20.89 -22.64
N VAL A 424 6.29 21.56 -23.45
CA VAL A 424 7.56 22.15 -23.07
C VAL A 424 7.37 23.20 -21.97
N ALA A 425 6.30 24.02 -22.05
CA ALA A 425 6.00 25.02 -21.03
C ALA A 425 5.57 24.35 -19.72
N GLN A 426 4.76 23.30 -19.79
CA GLN A 426 4.32 22.50 -18.62
C GLN A 426 5.51 21.94 -17.85
N LEU A 427 6.37 21.19 -18.55
CA LEU A 427 7.52 20.56 -17.90
C LEU A 427 8.57 21.60 -17.49
N ARG A 428 8.79 22.66 -18.26
CA ARG A 428 9.72 23.73 -17.86
C ARG A 428 9.29 24.40 -16.55
N GLU A 429 7.98 24.60 -16.38
CA GLU A 429 7.43 25.13 -15.14
C GLU A 429 7.66 24.18 -13.96
N ILE A 430 7.32 22.90 -14.12
CA ILE A 430 7.51 21.87 -13.08
C ILE A 430 9.00 21.68 -12.76
N MET A 431 9.87 21.67 -13.76
CA MET A 431 11.32 21.56 -13.61
C MET A 431 11.95 22.76 -12.88
N SER A 432 11.25 23.90 -12.81
CA SER A 432 11.72 25.06 -12.05
C SER A 432 11.59 24.88 -10.53
N LEU A 433 10.77 23.91 -10.08
CA LEU A 433 10.58 23.58 -8.67
C LEU A 433 11.80 22.86 -8.13
N LYS A 434 12.60 23.57 -7.32
CA LYS A 434 13.88 23.07 -6.81
C LYS A 434 13.74 21.98 -5.75
N ARG A 435 12.59 21.92 -5.06
CA ARG A 435 12.30 20.98 -3.97
C ARG A 435 11.45 19.80 -4.39
N LEU A 436 10.97 19.77 -5.62
CA LEU A 436 10.09 18.71 -6.09
C LEU A 436 10.80 17.36 -6.04
N SER A 437 10.29 16.45 -5.23
CA SER A 437 10.76 15.09 -5.03
C SER A 437 9.77 14.05 -5.56
N SER A 438 8.47 14.35 -5.55
CA SER A 438 7.43 13.45 -6.05
C SER A 438 6.61 14.10 -7.16
N LEU A 439 6.44 13.39 -8.27
CA LEU A 439 5.61 13.84 -9.39
C LEU A 439 4.78 12.69 -9.96
N ASN A 440 3.47 12.86 -10.05
CA ASN A 440 2.62 12.02 -10.88
C ASN A 440 1.86 12.89 -11.89
N ILE A 441 1.97 12.59 -13.18
CA ILE A 441 1.38 13.44 -14.21
C ILE A 441 1.01 12.66 -15.48
N TRP A 442 -0.12 13.06 -16.09
CA TRP A 442 -0.46 12.68 -17.45
C TRP A 442 0.15 13.65 -18.46
N LEU A 443 0.89 13.13 -19.42
CA LEU A 443 1.55 13.86 -20.48
C LEU A 443 0.97 13.40 -21.84
N GLY A 444 0.77 14.35 -22.75
CA GLY A 444 0.41 14.02 -24.13
C GLY A 444 1.56 13.36 -24.89
N ARG A 445 1.27 12.83 -26.09
CA ARG A 445 2.27 12.24 -27.01
C ARG A 445 3.50 13.13 -27.25
N SER A 446 3.34 14.45 -27.21
CA SER A 446 4.43 15.41 -27.41
C SER A 446 5.55 15.30 -26.36
N ALA A 447 5.31 14.67 -25.19
CA ALA A 447 6.37 14.37 -24.24
C ALA A 447 7.44 13.41 -24.82
N CYS A 448 7.06 12.53 -25.75
CA CYS A 448 8.02 11.66 -26.43
C CYS A 448 8.96 12.44 -27.36
N THR A 449 8.54 13.61 -27.86
CA THR A 449 9.31 14.42 -28.82
C THR A 449 10.28 15.40 -28.18
N LEU A 450 10.33 15.46 -26.84
CA LEU A 450 11.25 16.33 -26.11
C LEU A 450 12.70 15.90 -26.34
N GLU A 451 13.56 16.86 -26.61
CA GLU A 451 14.99 16.60 -26.69
C GLU A 451 15.52 16.20 -25.31
N THR A 452 16.10 14.99 -25.22
CA THR A 452 16.77 14.53 -24.01
C THR A 452 18.03 15.35 -23.79
N THR A 453 18.00 16.28 -22.83
CA THR A 453 19.14 17.10 -22.40
C THR A 453 19.68 16.63 -21.05
N ASP A 454 20.95 16.96 -20.73
CA ASP A 454 21.53 16.69 -19.40
C ASP A 454 20.71 17.29 -18.27
N SER A 455 20.10 18.47 -18.49
CA SER A 455 19.23 19.11 -17.50
C SER A 455 17.99 18.26 -17.21
N LEU A 456 17.37 17.68 -18.24
CA LEU A 456 16.18 16.83 -18.10
C LEU A 456 16.52 15.49 -17.45
N LEU A 457 17.64 14.88 -17.83
CA LEU A 457 18.16 13.66 -17.22
C LEU A 457 18.48 13.87 -15.73
N ASN A 458 19.17 14.95 -15.39
CA ASN A 458 19.51 15.28 -14.01
C ASN A 458 18.29 15.63 -13.18
N TRP A 459 17.28 16.27 -13.77
CA TRP A 459 16.01 16.52 -13.10
C TRP A 459 15.28 15.20 -12.80
N MET A 460 15.16 14.29 -13.77
CA MET A 460 14.56 12.97 -13.56
C MET A 460 15.24 12.18 -12.44
N LYS A 461 16.59 12.20 -12.39
CA LYS A 461 17.37 11.52 -11.35
C LYS A 461 17.22 12.11 -9.95
N LYS A 462 16.71 13.35 -9.82
CA LYS A 462 16.45 13.98 -8.51
C LYS A 462 15.09 13.60 -7.92
N LEU A 463 14.16 13.10 -8.73
CA LEU A 463 12.85 12.69 -8.24
C LEU A 463 13.00 11.40 -7.43
N ASN A 464 12.51 11.40 -6.20
CA ASN A 464 12.43 10.19 -5.38
C ASN A 464 11.26 9.31 -5.82
N ARG A 465 10.17 9.93 -6.26
CA ARG A 465 8.98 9.25 -6.75
C ARG A 465 8.48 9.88 -8.05
N CYS A 466 8.41 9.10 -9.13
CA CYS A 466 7.85 9.60 -10.37
C CYS A 466 6.97 8.58 -11.09
N ASP A 467 5.78 9.03 -11.48
CA ASP A 467 4.81 8.24 -12.23
C ASP A 467 4.35 9.06 -13.45
N PHE A 468 4.84 8.68 -14.63
CA PHE A 468 4.48 9.36 -15.89
C PHE A 468 3.53 8.50 -16.70
N PHE A 469 2.44 9.11 -17.14
CA PHE A 469 1.49 8.51 -18.08
C PHE A 469 1.57 9.27 -19.38
N ILE A 470 1.75 8.55 -20.47
CA ILE A 470 1.98 9.16 -21.78
C ILE A 470 0.98 8.58 -22.75
N GLY A 471 0.26 9.45 -23.46
CA GLY A 471 -0.63 9.05 -24.55
C GLY A 471 -2.10 9.23 -24.22
N GLU A 472 -2.95 8.33 -24.72
CA GLU A 472 -4.41 8.45 -24.61
C GLU A 472 -4.94 7.67 -23.39
N PRO A 473 -5.95 8.21 -22.66
CA PRO A 473 -6.45 7.64 -21.41
C PRO A 473 -7.39 6.44 -21.59
N LYS A 474 -7.47 5.86 -22.79
CA LYS A 474 -8.55 4.95 -23.20
C LYS A 474 -8.62 3.65 -22.40
N PHE A 475 -7.50 3.21 -21.83
CA PHE A 475 -7.44 1.99 -21.03
C PHE A 475 -6.88 2.26 -19.64
N MET A 476 -7.74 2.18 -18.63
CA MET A 476 -7.29 1.97 -17.25
C MET A 476 -6.75 0.54 -17.15
N VAL A 477 -5.46 0.35 -17.39
CA VAL A 477 -4.76 -0.86 -16.95
C VAL A 477 -5.03 -1.02 -15.44
N PRO A 478 -5.35 -2.21 -14.92
CA PRO A 478 -5.57 -2.41 -13.50
C PRO A 478 -4.37 -1.87 -12.70
N TRP A 479 -4.64 -0.85 -11.91
CA TRP A 479 -3.61 -0.09 -11.23
C TRP A 479 -3.16 -0.85 -9.97
N PRO A 480 -1.85 -1.07 -9.78
CA PRO A 480 -1.34 -1.31 -8.44
C PRO A 480 -1.71 -0.09 -7.57
N ARG A 481 -2.35 -0.31 -6.42
CA ARG A 481 -2.93 0.77 -5.60
C ARG A 481 -1.92 1.84 -5.19
N ARG A 482 -0.63 1.51 -5.13
CA ARG A 482 0.51 2.43 -5.27
C ARG A 482 1.65 1.58 -5.84
N ILE A 483 2.31 2.03 -6.90
CA ILE A 483 3.60 1.45 -7.27
C ILE A 483 4.59 2.12 -6.32
N SER A 484 5.21 1.33 -5.44
CA SER A 484 6.26 1.82 -4.54
C SER A 484 7.57 2.14 -5.27
N THR A 485 7.51 2.32 -6.60
CA THR A 485 8.66 2.43 -7.50
C THR A 485 8.32 3.38 -8.64
N ASN A 486 9.34 4.03 -9.19
CA ASN A 486 9.18 4.96 -10.29
C ASN A 486 8.66 4.26 -11.55
N SER A 487 7.63 4.82 -12.17
CA SER A 487 6.91 4.16 -13.26
C SER A 487 6.68 5.06 -14.46
N VAL A 488 6.75 4.47 -15.66
CA VAL A 488 6.37 5.12 -16.92
C VAL A 488 5.45 4.22 -17.71
N PHE A 489 4.31 4.78 -18.10
CA PHE A 489 3.27 4.11 -18.88
C PHE A 489 3.09 4.81 -20.22
N PHE A 490 3.21 4.05 -21.30
CA PHE A 490 2.88 4.49 -22.65
C PHE A 490 1.58 3.79 -23.08
N ASN A 491 0.57 4.57 -23.46
CA ASN A 491 -0.76 4.06 -23.82
C ASN A 491 -1.16 4.53 -25.23
N ASP A 492 -1.37 3.58 -26.13
CA ASP A 492 -1.85 3.81 -27.51
C ASP A 492 -1.02 4.85 -28.29
N ILE A 493 0.31 4.83 -28.12
CA ILE A 493 1.22 5.74 -28.82
C ILE A 493 1.91 5.05 -29.98
N HIS A 494 1.99 5.76 -31.11
CA HIS A 494 2.91 5.40 -32.18
C HIS A 494 4.27 6.08 -31.99
N LEU A 495 5.33 5.30 -31.75
CA LEU A 495 6.70 5.77 -31.55
C LEU A 495 7.52 5.64 -32.85
N TRP A 496 7.81 6.74 -33.54
CA TRP A 496 8.67 6.80 -34.75
C TRP A 496 10.17 6.88 -34.42
N GLY A 497 10.55 6.41 -33.23
CA GLY A 497 11.91 6.45 -32.73
C GLY A 497 12.29 7.85 -32.23
N GLU A 498 11.40 8.45 -31.46
CA GLU A 498 11.69 9.64 -30.70
C GLU A 498 12.74 9.34 -29.59
N ARG A 499 13.44 10.38 -29.12
CA ARG A 499 14.45 10.29 -28.07
C ARG A 499 13.80 10.33 -26.69
N ILE A 500 13.39 9.16 -26.20
CA ILE A 500 12.67 9.00 -24.93
C ILE A 500 13.56 8.59 -23.75
N GLU A 501 14.89 8.72 -23.87
CA GLU A 501 15.85 8.22 -22.88
C GLU A 501 15.65 8.83 -21.49
N TRP A 502 15.21 10.09 -21.43
CA TRP A 502 14.91 10.75 -20.16
C TRP A 502 13.83 10.03 -19.33
N LEU A 503 12.88 9.36 -19.99
CA LEU A 503 11.83 8.57 -19.33
C LEU A 503 12.34 7.25 -18.73
N PHE A 504 13.57 6.85 -19.05
CA PHE A 504 14.20 5.63 -18.52
C PHE A 504 15.21 5.96 -17.42
N ALA A 505 15.63 7.21 -17.29
CA ALA A 505 16.77 7.62 -16.46
C ALA A 505 16.61 7.32 -14.96
N ASN A 506 15.37 7.28 -14.45
CA ASN A 506 15.07 7.01 -13.05
C ASN A 506 13.78 6.19 -12.89
N THR A 507 13.61 5.18 -13.75
CA THR A 507 12.36 4.42 -13.84
C THR A 507 12.61 2.96 -13.50
N ASN A 508 11.79 2.39 -12.61
CA ASN A 508 11.88 0.98 -12.24
C ASN A 508 10.91 0.09 -13.04
N TYR A 509 9.75 0.63 -13.38
CA TYR A 509 8.68 -0.10 -14.06
C TYR A 509 8.27 0.63 -15.35
N ILE A 510 8.39 -0.05 -16.49
CA ILE A 510 7.99 0.50 -17.80
C ILE A 510 6.91 -0.37 -18.41
N CYS A 511 5.81 0.24 -18.82
CA CYS A 511 4.70 -0.43 -19.48
C CYS A 511 4.36 0.23 -20.81
N PHE A 512 4.34 -0.58 -21.88
CA PHE A 512 3.82 -0.22 -23.18
C PHE A 512 2.51 -0.97 -23.41
N GLU A 513 1.39 -0.25 -23.48
CA GLU A 513 0.06 -0.78 -23.81
C GLU A 513 -0.38 -0.21 -25.15
N GLY A 514 -0.70 -1.08 -26.11
CA GLY A 514 -1.25 -0.66 -27.41
C GLY A 514 -0.29 0.19 -28.25
N CYS A 515 1.00 0.22 -27.92
CA CYS A 515 1.97 1.09 -28.58
C CYS A 515 2.50 0.49 -29.90
N GLU A 516 2.75 1.32 -30.89
CA GLU A 516 3.33 0.93 -32.18
C GLU A 516 4.78 1.47 -32.31
N GLY A 517 5.58 0.88 -33.21
CA GLY A 517 6.94 1.36 -33.50
C GLY A 517 8.02 1.05 -32.43
N LEU A 518 7.71 0.18 -31.45
CA LEU A 518 8.65 -0.22 -30.38
C LEU A 518 10.01 -0.72 -30.91
N ASP A 519 10.02 -1.46 -32.03
CA ASP A 519 11.24 -1.96 -32.64
C ASP A 519 12.21 -0.83 -33.05
N SER A 520 11.70 0.21 -33.71
CA SER A 520 12.49 1.37 -34.13
C SER A 520 12.93 2.21 -32.95
N MET A 521 12.08 2.34 -31.92
CA MET A 521 12.42 3.02 -30.68
C MET A 521 13.58 2.32 -29.95
N PHE A 522 13.50 1.01 -29.73
CA PHE A 522 14.58 0.25 -29.08
C PHE A 522 15.88 0.28 -29.89
N GLN A 523 15.80 0.28 -31.23
CA GLN A 523 16.99 0.41 -32.07
C GLN A 523 17.72 1.74 -31.85
N LYS A 524 16.98 2.84 -31.73
CA LYS A 524 17.57 4.17 -31.45
C LYS A 524 18.07 4.27 -30.01
N LEU A 525 17.35 3.69 -29.06
CA LEU A 525 17.81 3.59 -27.66
C LEU A 525 19.21 2.95 -27.59
N VAL A 526 19.41 1.83 -28.29
CA VAL A 526 20.71 1.17 -28.38
C VAL A 526 21.75 2.02 -29.12
N ALA A 527 21.36 2.65 -30.24
CA ALA A 527 22.28 3.50 -31.01
C ALA A 527 22.80 4.70 -30.19
N ASN A 528 21.98 5.23 -29.29
CA ASN A 528 22.31 6.36 -28.41
C ASN A 528 22.94 5.91 -27.07
N GLY A 529 23.13 4.61 -26.85
CA GLY A 529 23.68 4.08 -25.61
C GLY A 529 25.09 4.55 -25.30
N ASP A 530 25.89 4.92 -26.32
CA ASP A 530 27.21 5.51 -26.14
C ASP A 530 27.15 6.95 -25.55
N GLU A 531 26.04 7.67 -25.74
CA GLU A 531 25.81 9.05 -25.23
C GLU A 531 25.17 9.03 -23.83
N VAL A 532 24.09 8.25 -23.64
CA VAL A 532 23.25 8.30 -22.43
C VAL A 532 23.60 7.21 -21.42
N GLY A 533 24.32 6.17 -21.83
CA GLY A 533 24.61 4.99 -21.01
C GLY A 533 23.46 3.99 -20.96
N CYS A 534 23.50 3.09 -19.99
CA CYS A 534 22.46 2.09 -19.73
C CYS A 534 21.47 2.57 -18.64
N PHE A 535 20.28 1.97 -18.62
CA PHE A 535 19.22 2.28 -17.66
C PHE A 535 19.16 1.19 -16.59
N ASP A 536 20.05 1.31 -15.61
CA ASP A 536 20.25 0.35 -14.52
C ASP A 536 19.15 0.41 -13.44
N THR A 537 18.31 1.43 -13.45
CA THR A 537 17.17 1.57 -12.54
C THR A 537 15.99 0.67 -12.95
N VAL A 538 15.88 0.30 -14.22
CA VAL A 538 14.75 -0.47 -14.78
C VAL A 538 14.81 -1.91 -14.32
N LYS A 539 13.74 -2.35 -13.64
CA LYS A 539 13.58 -3.71 -13.09
C LYS A 539 12.47 -4.49 -13.75
N SER A 540 11.43 -3.83 -14.27
CA SER A 540 10.27 -4.50 -14.89
C SER A 540 9.92 -3.87 -16.22
N LEU A 541 9.80 -4.71 -17.26
CA LEU A 541 9.40 -4.31 -18.60
C LEU A 541 8.14 -5.06 -19.01
N VAL A 542 7.09 -4.30 -19.33
CA VAL A 542 5.78 -4.81 -19.70
C VAL A 542 5.42 -4.33 -21.10
N ILE A 543 5.09 -5.26 -22.00
CA ILE A 543 4.63 -4.98 -23.35
C ILE A 543 3.31 -5.70 -23.56
N ARG A 544 2.25 -4.94 -23.84
CA ARG A 544 0.89 -5.41 -24.00
C ARG A 544 0.29 -4.90 -25.29
N THR A 545 -0.49 -5.76 -25.96
CA THR A 545 -1.27 -5.38 -27.16
C THR A 545 -0.36 -4.79 -28.25
N TYR A 546 0.75 -5.46 -28.56
CA TYR A 546 1.71 -5.03 -29.58
C TYR A 546 1.57 -5.85 -30.87
N SER A 547 1.34 -5.15 -31.98
CA SER A 547 1.13 -5.77 -33.30
C SER A 547 2.38 -5.82 -34.18
N GLY A 548 3.45 -5.09 -33.84
CA GLY A 548 4.68 -5.04 -34.62
C GLY A 548 5.61 -6.24 -34.37
N SER A 549 6.67 -6.35 -35.17
CA SER A 549 7.71 -7.37 -35.01
C SER A 549 8.99 -6.76 -34.48
N PHE A 550 9.63 -7.43 -33.52
CA PHE A 550 11.04 -7.16 -33.21
C PHE A 550 11.90 -7.73 -34.33
N GLY A 551 12.59 -6.85 -35.06
CA GLY A 551 13.44 -7.21 -36.19
C GLY A 551 14.68 -8.00 -35.76
N VAL A 552 15.63 -8.17 -36.67
CA VAL A 552 16.93 -8.80 -36.35
C VAL A 552 17.62 -7.98 -35.25
N GLY A 553 18.30 -8.68 -34.34
CA GLY A 553 18.99 -8.08 -33.20
C GLY A 553 19.90 -6.91 -33.58
N SER A 554 20.04 -5.97 -32.65
CA SER A 554 20.99 -4.87 -32.81
C SER A 554 22.40 -5.33 -32.44
N ASN A 555 23.43 -4.77 -33.06
CA ASN A 555 24.82 -4.89 -32.58
C ASN A 555 25.04 -4.03 -31.32
N ALA A 556 24.21 -4.24 -30.29
CA ALA A 556 24.27 -3.51 -29.04
C ALA A 556 25.62 -3.78 -28.37
N LYS A 557 26.38 -2.71 -28.10
CA LYS A 557 27.67 -2.78 -27.38
C LYS A 557 27.48 -2.92 -25.87
N LEU A 558 26.33 -2.46 -25.36
CA LEU A 558 25.99 -2.35 -23.95
C LEU A 558 24.67 -3.08 -23.69
N GLU A 559 24.51 -3.64 -22.49
CA GLU A 559 23.22 -4.14 -22.03
C GLU A 559 22.36 -2.93 -21.61
N MET A 560 21.32 -2.60 -22.37
CA MET A 560 20.55 -1.38 -22.12
C MET A 560 19.79 -1.40 -20.80
N LEU A 561 19.32 -2.58 -20.38
CA LEU A 561 18.54 -2.80 -19.15
C LEU A 561 19.23 -3.88 -18.30
N PRO A 562 20.42 -3.61 -17.73
CA PRO A 562 21.27 -4.63 -17.13
C PRO A 562 20.68 -5.24 -15.84
N ASN A 563 19.74 -4.54 -15.20
CA ASN A 563 19.12 -4.93 -13.94
C ASN A 563 17.67 -5.43 -14.08
N LEU A 564 17.26 -5.81 -15.30
CA LEU A 564 15.91 -6.28 -15.55
C LEU A 564 15.62 -7.60 -14.79
N GLU A 565 14.63 -7.56 -13.90
CA GLU A 565 14.20 -8.67 -13.04
C GLU A 565 12.90 -9.32 -13.56
N GLU A 566 12.06 -8.59 -14.28
CA GLU A 566 10.75 -9.06 -14.72
C GLU A 566 10.43 -8.67 -16.16
N ILE A 567 9.84 -9.61 -16.91
CA ILE A 567 9.33 -9.38 -18.26
C ILE A 567 7.90 -9.88 -18.37
N THR A 568 7.00 -9.03 -18.84
CA THR A 568 5.60 -9.36 -19.14
C THR A 568 5.30 -9.08 -20.60
N LEU A 569 4.91 -10.10 -21.37
CA LEU A 569 4.54 -9.99 -22.78
C LEU A 569 3.11 -10.50 -22.98
N ALA A 570 2.14 -9.61 -23.17
CA ALA A 570 0.74 -10.00 -23.37
C ALA A 570 0.21 -9.53 -24.73
N LYS A 571 -0.52 -10.38 -25.46
CA LYS A 571 -1.11 -10.03 -26.76
C LYS A 571 -0.09 -9.47 -27.75
N VAL A 572 1.12 -10.06 -27.79
CA VAL A 572 2.18 -9.67 -28.72
C VAL A 572 2.10 -10.56 -29.96
N THR A 573 1.58 -10.02 -31.08
CA THR A 573 1.14 -10.83 -32.21
C THR A 573 2.28 -11.50 -32.97
N ASN A 574 3.36 -10.78 -33.23
CA ASN A 574 4.48 -11.21 -34.07
C ASN A 574 5.72 -11.65 -33.28
N LEU A 575 5.55 -12.03 -32.00
CA LEU A 575 6.64 -12.51 -31.16
C LEU A 575 6.91 -14.00 -31.43
N SER A 576 8.03 -14.31 -32.09
CA SER A 576 8.45 -15.71 -32.32
C SER A 576 9.17 -16.33 -31.13
N CYS A 577 9.91 -15.52 -30.38
CA CYS A 577 10.69 -15.87 -29.19
C CYS A 577 10.96 -14.61 -28.35
N ALA A 578 10.93 -14.71 -27.01
CA ALA A 578 11.24 -13.57 -26.14
C ALA A 578 12.71 -13.13 -26.21
N SER A 579 13.62 -14.01 -26.65
CA SER A 579 15.02 -13.65 -26.92
C SER A 579 15.18 -12.61 -28.04
N THR A 580 14.15 -12.33 -28.83
CA THR A 580 14.19 -11.22 -29.80
C THR A 580 14.33 -9.87 -29.10
N LEU A 581 13.75 -9.70 -27.91
CA LEU A 581 13.97 -8.52 -27.07
C LEU A 581 15.40 -8.47 -26.54
N ALA A 582 15.94 -9.63 -26.13
CA ALA A 582 17.31 -9.72 -25.65
C ALA A 582 18.32 -9.30 -26.73
N SER A 583 18.16 -9.79 -27.96
CA SER A 583 19.03 -9.42 -29.08
C SER A 583 18.83 -7.96 -29.50
N LYS A 584 17.63 -7.40 -29.34
CA LYS A 584 17.33 -6.01 -29.65
C LYS A 584 17.86 -5.00 -28.63
N LEU A 585 18.01 -5.40 -27.36
CA LEU A 585 18.45 -4.52 -26.27
C LEU A 585 19.82 -4.91 -25.69
N GLY A 586 20.47 -5.92 -26.28
CA GLY A 586 21.76 -6.44 -25.81
C GLY A 586 21.67 -7.15 -24.45
N LEU A 587 20.52 -7.71 -24.08
CA LEU A 587 20.28 -8.23 -22.72
C LEU A 587 20.82 -9.65 -22.56
N LYS A 588 21.54 -9.90 -21.46
CA LYS A 588 21.93 -11.26 -21.05
C LYS A 588 20.95 -11.91 -20.08
N PHE A 589 19.99 -11.15 -19.54
CA PHE A 589 19.02 -11.59 -18.53
C PHE A 589 19.65 -12.15 -17.24
N SER A 590 20.79 -11.59 -16.83
CA SER A 590 21.56 -12.03 -15.66
C SER A 590 20.83 -11.89 -14.31
N LYS A 591 19.89 -10.94 -14.20
CA LYS A 591 19.06 -10.70 -12.99
C LYS A 591 17.60 -11.11 -13.16
N LEU A 592 17.23 -11.69 -14.29
CA LEU A 592 15.84 -12.01 -14.59
C LEU A 592 15.29 -13.07 -13.62
N ARG A 593 14.20 -12.73 -12.93
CA ARG A 593 13.50 -13.56 -11.94
C ARG A 593 12.16 -14.09 -12.45
N SER A 594 11.44 -13.30 -13.25
CA SER A 594 10.08 -13.65 -13.66
C SER A 594 9.86 -13.39 -15.15
N ILE A 595 9.24 -14.35 -15.82
CA ILE A 595 8.76 -14.21 -17.20
C ILE A 595 7.28 -14.59 -17.23
N TYR A 596 6.44 -13.63 -17.63
CA TYR A 596 5.02 -13.82 -17.89
C TYR A 596 4.72 -13.60 -19.36
N VAL A 597 4.06 -14.57 -20.00
CA VAL A 597 3.61 -14.46 -21.39
C VAL A 597 2.16 -14.86 -21.52
N GLU A 598 1.37 -14.06 -22.25
CA GLU A 598 -0.06 -14.31 -22.42
C GLU A 598 -0.51 -13.98 -23.84
N VAL A 599 -1.27 -14.87 -24.48
CA VAL A 599 -1.91 -14.61 -25.79
C VAL A 599 -0.89 -14.12 -26.84
N CYS A 600 0.26 -14.80 -26.96
CA CYS A 600 1.26 -14.53 -28.00
C CYS A 600 1.16 -15.62 -29.10
N PRO A 601 0.39 -15.39 -30.18
CA PRO A 601 -0.02 -16.46 -31.10
C PRO A 601 1.12 -17.00 -31.97
N GLN A 602 2.20 -16.25 -32.18
CA GLN A 602 3.35 -16.68 -33.00
C GLN A 602 4.53 -17.23 -32.18
N LEU A 603 4.39 -17.31 -30.85
CA LEU A 603 5.46 -17.76 -29.97
C LEU A 603 5.72 -19.26 -30.18
N LYS A 604 6.92 -19.61 -30.65
CA LYS A 604 7.32 -21.02 -30.89
C LYS A 604 8.05 -21.62 -29.70
N TYR A 605 8.88 -20.82 -29.05
CA TYR A 605 9.58 -21.16 -27.82
C TYR A 605 9.79 -19.92 -26.97
N LEU A 606 9.89 -20.08 -25.65
CA LEU A 606 9.98 -18.94 -24.72
C LEU A 606 11.33 -18.22 -24.86
N ILE A 607 12.44 -18.94 -24.67
CA ILE A 607 13.81 -18.41 -24.73
C ILE A 607 14.72 -19.31 -25.58
N SER A 608 15.56 -18.68 -26.41
CA SER A 608 16.74 -19.30 -27.02
C SER A 608 17.98 -19.09 -26.16
N LEU A 609 18.65 -20.17 -25.76
CA LEU A 609 19.93 -20.17 -25.06
C LEU A 609 21.05 -20.53 -26.04
N GLY A 610 22.16 -19.76 -26.01
CA GLY A 610 23.38 -20.10 -26.77
C GLY A 610 24.12 -18.94 -27.42
N THR A 611 23.43 -17.88 -27.85
CA THR A 611 24.07 -16.71 -28.51
C THR A 611 24.28 -15.55 -27.55
N THR A 612 23.19 -14.90 -27.13
CA THR A 612 23.23 -13.73 -26.22
C THR A 612 22.95 -14.13 -24.77
N ILE A 613 22.04 -15.07 -24.57
CA ILE A 613 21.65 -15.57 -23.25
C ILE A 613 22.36 -16.90 -23.04
N LEU A 614 23.27 -16.93 -22.06
CA LEU A 614 24.07 -18.11 -21.74
C LEU A 614 23.49 -18.91 -20.57
N SER A 615 22.95 -18.23 -19.56
CA SER A 615 22.33 -18.84 -18.39
C SER A 615 21.22 -17.94 -17.83
N LEU A 616 20.29 -18.53 -17.08
CA LEU A 616 19.20 -17.84 -16.38
C LEU A 616 19.19 -18.24 -14.90
N GLU A 617 20.30 -18.01 -14.22
CA GLU A 617 20.52 -18.51 -12.85
C GLU A 617 19.56 -17.93 -11.81
N LYS A 618 19.07 -16.70 -12.01
CA LYS A 618 18.19 -16.00 -11.08
C LYS A 618 16.70 -16.23 -11.35
N LEU A 619 16.35 -16.97 -12.39
CA LEU A 619 14.95 -17.19 -12.78
C LEU A 619 14.22 -17.98 -11.69
N GLU A 620 13.11 -17.44 -11.22
CA GLU A 620 12.28 -17.99 -10.13
C GLU A 620 10.89 -18.41 -10.60
N SER A 621 10.31 -17.74 -11.60
CA SER A 621 8.94 -17.99 -12.05
C SER A 621 8.80 -17.90 -13.56
N ILE A 622 8.08 -18.85 -14.14
CA ILE A 622 7.64 -18.84 -15.54
C ILE A 622 6.13 -19.01 -15.57
N THR A 623 5.45 -18.15 -16.33
CA THR A 623 4.01 -18.25 -16.57
C THR A 623 3.72 -18.04 -18.05
N ILE A 624 3.03 -18.99 -18.68
CA ILE A 624 2.59 -18.90 -20.08
C ILE A 624 1.11 -19.25 -20.17
N HIS A 625 0.31 -18.32 -20.70
CA HIS A 625 -1.13 -18.48 -20.86
C HIS A 625 -1.56 -18.27 -22.32
N TYR A 626 -2.44 -19.14 -22.84
CA TYR A 626 -3.11 -18.97 -24.14
C TYR A 626 -2.14 -18.78 -25.32
N CYS A 627 -1.02 -19.52 -25.34
CA CYS A 627 -0.02 -19.48 -26.41
C CYS A 627 -0.06 -20.76 -27.23
N GLU A 628 -0.76 -20.73 -28.37
CA GLU A 628 -1.12 -21.92 -29.14
C GLU A 628 0.02 -22.58 -29.92
N LEU A 629 1.04 -21.81 -30.31
CA LEU A 629 2.16 -22.30 -31.13
C LEU A 629 3.41 -22.69 -30.35
N VAL A 630 3.41 -22.56 -29.02
CA VAL A 630 4.58 -22.90 -28.22
C VAL A 630 4.77 -24.40 -28.24
N GLU A 631 5.93 -24.86 -28.72
CA GLU A 631 6.28 -26.28 -28.80
C GLU A 631 7.24 -26.69 -27.67
N GLN A 632 8.09 -25.75 -27.23
CA GLN A 632 9.02 -25.95 -26.11
C GLN A 632 9.27 -24.66 -25.33
N LEU A 633 9.69 -24.76 -24.06
CA LEU A 633 10.03 -23.56 -23.27
C LEU A 633 11.42 -23.04 -23.65
N PHE A 634 12.44 -23.90 -23.63
CA PHE A 634 13.83 -23.52 -23.88
C PHE A 634 14.35 -24.19 -25.14
N LYS A 635 14.85 -23.37 -26.07
CA LYS A 635 15.57 -23.84 -27.26
C LYS A 635 17.07 -23.63 -27.08
N PHE A 636 17.86 -24.66 -27.34
CA PHE A 636 19.33 -24.61 -27.22
C PHE A 636 19.99 -24.56 -28.59
N ASP A 637 21.00 -23.70 -28.75
CA ASP A 637 21.84 -23.70 -29.94
C ASP A 637 22.89 -24.82 -29.85
N HIS A 638 22.86 -25.74 -30.82
CA HIS A 638 23.68 -26.95 -30.84
C HIS A 638 25.19 -26.70 -31.01
N GLN A 639 25.61 -25.44 -31.24
CA GLN A 639 27.02 -25.09 -31.40
C GLN A 639 27.80 -24.99 -30.08
N ASN A 640 27.13 -24.97 -28.92
CA ASN A 640 27.78 -24.92 -27.60
C ASN A 640 27.64 -26.24 -26.83
N SER A 641 28.64 -27.11 -26.95
CA SER A 641 28.73 -28.40 -26.24
C SER A 641 28.88 -28.29 -24.72
N SER A 642 29.07 -27.08 -24.18
CA SER A 642 29.25 -26.78 -22.75
C SER A 642 27.93 -26.66 -21.96
N LEU A 643 26.76 -26.67 -22.61
CA LEU A 643 25.45 -26.55 -21.97
C LEU A 643 24.79 -27.93 -21.66
N GLN A 644 25.58 -29.01 -21.60
CA GLN A 644 25.07 -30.38 -21.48
C GLN A 644 24.27 -30.65 -20.19
N ASP A 645 24.51 -29.89 -19.11
CA ASP A 645 23.75 -29.93 -17.85
C ASP A 645 23.14 -28.56 -17.55
N CYS A 646 21.95 -28.29 -18.11
CA CYS A 646 21.25 -27.02 -17.89
C CYS A 646 20.46 -27.04 -16.58
N VAL A 647 20.95 -26.29 -15.60
CA VAL A 647 20.33 -26.15 -14.28
C VAL A 647 19.67 -24.77 -14.18
N PHE A 648 18.40 -24.73 -13.79
CA PHE A 648 17.73 -23.51 -13.34
C PHE A 648 17.67 -23.55 -11.80
N PRO A 649 18.74 -23.15 -11.10
CA PRO A 649 18.92 -23.46 -9.69
C PRO A 649 17.93 -22.75 -8.77
N ASN A 650 17.29 -21.67 -9.24
CA ASN A 650 16.35 -20.86 -8.45
C ASN A 650 14.90 -20.95 -8.95
N LEU A 651 14.59 -21.75 -9.97
CA LEU A 651 13.25 -21.84 -10.50
C LEU A 651 12.32 -22.52 -9.50
N LYS A 652 11.30 -21.79 -9.04
CA LYS A 652 10.34 -22.18 -8.00
C LYS A 652 8.96 -22.48 -8.58
N ARG A 653 8.55 -21.78 -9.64
CA ARG A 653 7.19 -21.87 -10.19
C ARG A 653 7.19 -22.03 -11.71
N ILE A 654 6.41 -22.99 -12.20
CA ILE A 654 6.05 -23.13 -13.61
C ILE A 654 4.52 -23.17 -13.72
N ALA A 655 3.93 -22.20 -14.42
CA ALA A 655 2.49 -22.15 -14.69
C ALA A 655 2.23 -22.11 -16.20
N LEU A 656 1.50 -23.08 -16.71
CA LEU A 656 1.22 -23.28 -18.13
C LEU A 656 -0.29 -23.49 -18.29
N LEU A 657 -0.95 -22.60 -19.02
CA LEU A 657 -2.39 -22.63 -19.25
C LEU A 657 -2.67 -22.50 -20.73
N ASN A 658 -3.40 -23.45 -21.30
CA ASN A 658 -3.86 -23.43 -22.68
C ASN A 658 -2.71 -23.27 -23.69
N CYS A 659 -1.75 -24.21 -23.64
CA CYS A 659 -0.64 -24.32 -24.58
C CYS A 659 -0.71 -25.68 -25.32
N PRO A 660 -1.65 -25.84 -26.28
CA PRO A 660 -1.98 -27.15 -26.87
C PRO A 660 -0.86 -27.83 -27.65
N ARG A 661 0.15 -27.08 -28.14
CA ARG A 661 1.29 -27.62 -28.89
C ARG A 661 2.53 -27.89 -28.04
N LEU A 662 2.52 -27.52 -26.76
CA LEU A 662 3.69 -27.62 -25.89
C LEU A 662 3.99 -29.10 -25.62
N ARG A 663 5.15 -29.56 -26.08
CA ARG A 663 5.57 -30.96 -25.96
C ARG A 663 6.65 -31.16 -24.91
N PHE A 664 7.58 -30.20 -24.82
CA PHE A 664 8.80 -30.36 -24.03
C PHE A 664 9.11 -29.09 -23.22
N VAL A 665 9.77 -29.24 -22.07
CA VAL A 665 10.45 -28.09 -21.46
C VAL A 665 11.68 -27.72 -22.32
N ASN A 666 12.41 -28.72 -22.80
CA ASN A 666 13.40 -28.61 -23.87
C ASN A 666 13.50 -29.92 -24.66
N GLU A 667 13.93 -29.88 -25.92
CA GLU A 667 14.06 -31.06 -26.80
C GLU A 667 14.84 -32.24 -26.19
N GLN A 668 15.91 -31.98 -25.43
CA GLN A 668 16.75 -33.03 -24.84
C GLN A 668 16.23 -33.56 -23.49
N ASN A 669 15.22 -32.92 -22.90
CA ASN A 669 14.64 -33.27 -21.59
C ASN A 669 15.68 -33.48 -20.47
N ASN A 670 16.75 -32.68 -20.46
CA ASN A 670 17.86 -32.73 -19.51
C ASN A 670 17.91 -31.51 -18.58
N VAL A 671 16.79 -30.81 -18.42
CA VAL A 671 16.69 -29.62 -17.56
C VAL A 671 16.48 -30.03 -16.11
N ALA A 672 17.30 -29.49 -15.21
CA ALA A 672 17.17 -29.70 -13.77
C ALA A 672 16.67 -28.43 -13.05
N CYS A 673 15.61 -28.58 -12.25
CA CYS A 673 14.97 -27.50 -11.49
C CYS A 673 14.94 -27.84 -9.99
N PRO A 674 16.09 -27.82 -9.28
CA PRO A 674 16.21 -28.38 -7.93
C PRO A 674 15.41 -27.65 -6.83
N ARG A 675 14.93 -26.42 -7.10
CA ARG A 675 14.15 -25.60 -6.14
C ARG A 675 12.68 -25.45 -6.54
N LEU A 676 12.18 -26.28 -7.45
CA LEU A 676 10.81 -26.21 -7.91
C LEU A 676 9.84 -26.53 -6.77
N LYS A 677 8.87 -25.64 -6.55
CA LYS A 677 7.86 -25.70 -5.49
C LYS A 677 6.46 -25.88 -6.05
N GLU A 678 6.15 -25.18 -7.12
CA GLU A 678 4.80 -25.12 -7.69
C GLU A 678 4.80 -25.41 -9.18
N VAL A 679 3.95 -26.34 -9.61
CA VAL A 679 3.72 -26.65 -11.02
C VAL A 679 2.22 -26.60 -11.30
N SER A 680 1.80 -25.78 -12.26
CA SER A 680 0.40 -25.71 -12.69
C SER A 680 0.34 -25.92 -14.20
N VAL A 681 -0.34 -26.96 -14.66
CA VAL A 681 -0.48 -27.29 -16.09
C VAL A 681 -1.94 -27.54 -16.40
N TRP A 682 -2.51 -26.72 -17.28
CA TRP A 682 -3.91 -26.79 -17.66
C TRP A 682 -4.05 -26.67 -19.17
N ASN A 683 -4.81 -27.56 -19.79
CA ASN A 683 -5.07 -27.60 -21.21
C ASN A 683 -3.79 -27.61 -22.07
N CYS A 684 -2.82 -28.46 -21.67
CA CYS A 684 -1.55 -28.69 -22.35
C CYS A 684 -1.37 -30.20 -22.68
N PRO A 685 -2.24 -30.79 -23.52
CA PRO A 685 -2.36 -32.25 -23.68
C PRO A 685 -1.11 -32.95 -24.25
N LEU A 686 -0.22 -32.22 -24.92
CA LEU A 686 1.00 -32.80 -25.49
C LEU A 686 2.20 -32.76 -24.54
N LEU A 687 2.10 -32.09 -23.39
CA LEU A 687 3.18 -31.97 -22.43
C LEU A 687 3.22 -33.20 -21.53
N LYS A 688 3.99 -34.20 -21.94
CA LYS A 688 4.06 -35.50 -21.25
C LYS A 688 5.23 -35.62 -20.27
N LYS A 689 6.22 -34.73 -20.32
CA LYS A 689 7.40 -34.81 -19.45
C LYS A 689 7.70 -33.46 -18.80
N LEU A 690 7.97 -33.48 -17.50
CA LEU A 690 8.37 -32.32 -16.70
C LEU A 690 9.74 -32.58 -16.04
N PRO A 691 10.48 -31.53 -15.67
CA PRO A 691 11.76 -31.64 -14.96
C PRO A 691 11.53 -31.96 -13.47
N LEU A 692 10.84 -33.07 -13.19
CA LEU A 692 10.55 -33.59 -11.86
C LEU A 692 11.43 -34.82 -11.61
N THR A 693 12.37 -34.69 -10.68
CA THR A 693 13.33 -35.74 -10.30
C THR A 693 13.18 -36.10 -8.82
N LEU A 694 13.91 -37.11 -8.33
CA LEU A 694 13.98 -37.43 -6.89
C LEU A 694 14.40 -36.22 -6.03
N GLN A 695 15.17 -35.27 -6.57
CA GLN A 695 15.55 -34.05 -5.84
C GLN A 695 14.36 -33.14 -5.53
N ASN A 696 13.27 -33.25 -6.29
CA ASN A 696 12.09 -32.39 -6.15
C ASN A 696 11.08 -32.90 -5.10
N VAL A 697 11.17 -34.16 -4.68
CA VAL A 697 10.21 -34.79 -3.76
C VAL A 697 10.09 -34.05 -2.42
N GLY A 698 11.18 -33.43 -1.95
CA GLY A 698 11.19 -32.64 -0.72
C GLY A 698 10.94 -31.13 -0.90
N THR A 699 10.82 -30.64 -2.14
CA THR A 699 10.68 -29.20 -2.42
C THR A 699 9.33 -28.82 -3.00
N ILE A 700 8.66 -29.75 -3.71
CA ILE A 700 7.35 -29.52 -4.30
C ILE A 700 6.30 -29.39 -3.20
N GLU A 701 5.61 -28.26 -3.21
CA GLU A 701 4.51 -27.94 -2.31
C GLU A 701 3.15 -28.18 -2.99
N LYS A 702 3.07 -27.93 -4.31
CA LYS A 702 1.81 -28.03 -5.06
C LYS A 702 2.02 -28.39 -6.53
N ILE A 703 1.23 -29.34 -7.03
CA ILE A 703 1.06 -29.62 -8.46
C ILE A 703 -0.42 -29.51 -8.78
N SER A 704 -0.81 -28.77 -9.82
CA SER A 704 -2.21 -28.66 -10.24
C SER A 704 -2.41 -28.83 -11.73
N GLY A 705 -3.47 -29.52 -12.13
CA GLY A 705 -3.80 -29.75 -13.54
C GLY A 705 -4.94 -30.74 -13.75
N GLU A 706 -5.26 -31.06 -15.00
CA GLU A 706 -6.29 -32.06 -15.28
C GLU A 706 -5.88 -33.47 -14.83
N GLN A 707 -6.84 -34.25 -14.35
CA GLN A 707 -6.62 -35.64 -13.93
C GLN A 707 -6.04 -36.49 -15.06
N ASP A 708 -6.61 -36.37 -16.27
CA ASP A 708 -6.16 -37.14 -17.44
C ASP A 708 -4.71 -36.80 -17.82
N TRP A 709 -4.32 -35.52 -17.67
CA TRP A 709 -2.95 -35.08 -17.89
C TRP A 709 -1.98 -35.68 -16.86
N TRP A 710 -2.34 -35.67 -15.57
CA TRP A 710 -1.54 -36.29 -14.52
C TRP A 710 -1.32 -37.79 -14.73
N ASP A 711 -2.37 -38.49 -15.20
CA ASP A 711 -2.32 -39.93 -15.44
C ASP A 711 -1.45 -40.27 -16.66
N GLU A 712 -1.40 -39.40 -17.69
CA GLU A 712 -0.57 -39.53 -18.89
C GLU A 712 0.88 -39.02 -18.72
N LEU A 713 1.24 -38.40 -17.60
CA LEU A 713 2.59 -37.86 -17.38
C LEU A 713 3.63 -39.00 -17.31
N GLU A 714 4.74 -38.83 -18.04
CA GLU A 714 5.90 -39.70 -18.05
C GLU A 714 6.81 -39.39 -16.84
N TRP A 715 7.14 -40.43 -16.07
CA TRP A 715 7.97 -40.35 -14.87
C TRP A 715 9.28 -41.14 -15.06
N GLU A 716 10.37 -40.70 -14.43
CA GLU A 716 11.63 -41.45 -14.47
C GLU A 716 11.51 -42.81 -13.75
N ASN A 717 10.73 -42.85 -12.68
CA ASN A 717 10.39 -44.05 -11.90
C ASN A 717 9.05 -43.81 -11.16
N ASP A 718 8.25 -44.86 -11.00
CA ASP A 718 7.00 -44.88 -10.23
C ASP A 718 7.16 -44.40 -8.78
N ASP A 719 8.35 -44.56 -8.18
CA ASP A 719 8.64 -44.04 -6.83
C ASP A 719 8.46 -42.52 -6.74
N ILE A 720 8.85 -41.78 -7.78
CA ILE A 720 8.71 -40.30 -7.84
C ILE A 720 7.23 -39.93 -7.96
N LYS A 721 6.49 -40.62 -8.83
CA LYS A 721 5.04 -40.43 -9.01
C LYS A 721 4.29 -40.62 -7.69
N ASN A 722 4.59 -41.72 -7.00
CA ASN A 722 3.95 -42.04 -5.72
C ASN A 722 4.29 -41.04 -4.62
N ALA A 723 5.53 -40.56 -4.58
CA ALA A 723 5.97 -39.57 -3.60
C ALA A 723 5.36 -38.18 -3.82
N LEU A 724 5.12 -37.77 -5.07
CA LEU A 724 4.54 -36.47 -5.41
C LEU A 724 2.99 -36.48 -5.52
N ARG A 725 2.35 -37.64 -5.55
CA ARG A 725 0.89 -37.78 -5.61
C ARG A 725 0.13 -37.00 -4.51
N PRO A 726 0.58 -36.94 -3.25
CA PRO A 726 -0.11 -36.14 -2.23
C PRO A 726 -0.09 -34.63 -2.50
N CYS A 727 0.85 -34.15 -3.32
CA CYS A 727 0.97 -32.74 -3.71
C CYS A 727 0.09 -32.38 -4.91
N PHE A 728 -0.56 -33.35 -5.56
CA PHE A 728 -1.40 -33.13 -6.73
C PHE A 728 -2.82 -32.71 -6.33
N GLU A 729 -3.24 -31.55 -6.82
CA GLU A 729 -4.57 -30.96 -6.66
C GLU A 729 -5.24 -30.79 -8.02
N ARG A 730 -6.42 -31.40 -8.19
CA ARG A 730 -7.23 -31.23 -9.39
C ARG A 730 -7.91 -29.87 -9.44
#